data_AF-A0A7X4DL52-F1
#
_entry.id   AF-A0A7X4DL52-F1
#
_cell.length_a   1.000
_cell.length_b   1.000
_cell.length_c   1.000
_cell.angle_alpha   90.00
_cell.angle_beta   90.00
_cell.angle_gamma   90.00
#
_symmetry.space_group_name_H-M   'P 1'
#
loop_
_entity.id
_entity.type
_entity.pdbx_description
1 polymer ?
#
loop_
_entity_poly.entity_id
_entity_poly.type
_entity_poly.pdbx_seq_one_letter_code
_entity_poly.pdbx_strand_id
1 'polypeptide(L)'
;MKERIERQFAGRKLVLEVGRMARLAHGSCLVQFGETVVLVTATVQDRPTHLPFFPLTVEYREKAYAAGKIPGGFFKREGAPQEKEVLSSRLTDRTLRPLFPDGFFNETQVHAQVLSADQENDADVLTLIGASVALNTSVIPFDTPVASVRIGRIQGNWVVNPTFTQLEYADVDIVVAGSENAIVMVEGGAIQVPETEILEGLKVAHEAIRELIEIQEVLIAPRRKPAMTWEPRQVDPEVRSRVESAAAAKVAEAVRIPGKQDRQAALAEIAAEVAGQLAADDPEAEVEKDVKEVVRSLEKKSVRARILDEGTRADGRSFDDVRQVTCETGVLPRTHGSALFTRGETQSLGVVTLGTSRDEQRIDSIDSAEQITKSFMLHYNFPPFSVGEARPIRSTSRREKGHGALAERAIQPLLPDYDDFPYTIRIVSDILESNGSSSMATVCSASLSLMDAGVPIKAACAGVAMGLVTEGDRVAILTDILGLEDALGDMDFKVAGTRRGVTSIQMDIKIDGLNFELLEEALEKARQGRMHILDRMHEVIETHRDDLSPHAPRITSIRINPEKIGDIIGPKGKIIRAIQEESGATIEVDDDGVVKIAAVSGEAGARAKEMIEAIVQEPEVGRIYEGPVKNTTTFGAFIEIMPGVEGLCHISELADYRVGKTEDVVNRGDIIRVKLLSVDEKGRMRLSKKAAAAEEGAPNAKKAGARG
;
A
#
# COMPACT_ATOMS: atom_id res chain seq x y z
N MET A 1 -22.10 37.20 3.16
CA MET A 1 -21.12 38.03 2.42
C MET A 1 -19.90 37.15 2.14
N LYS A 2 -19.12 37.40 1.08
CA LYS A 2 -17.89 36.65 0.80
C LYS A 2 -16.81 37.09 1.77
N GLU A 3 -16.13 36.15 2.42
CA GLU A 3 -15.04 36.47 3.35
C GLU A 3 -13.86 35.53 3.10
N ARG A 4 -12.65 36.09 3.09
CA ARG A 4 -11.45 35.43 2.60
C ARG A 4 -10.26 35.88 3.44
N ILE A 5 -9.48 34.94 3.92
CA ILE A 5 -8.17 35.20 4.54
C ILE A 5 -7.07 34.59 3.67
N GLU A 6 -5.92 35.24 3.66
CA GLU A 6 -4.75 34.85 2.90
C GLU A 6 -3.53 34.97 3.82
N ARG A 7 -2.73 33.91 3.91
CA ARG A 7 -1.54 33.78 4.75
C ARG A 7 -0.45 33.02 3.99
N GLN A 8 0.79 33.14 4.48
CA GLN A 8 1.86 32.24 4.08
C GLN A 8 1.92 31.10 5.10
N PHE A 9 2.01 29.87 4.63
CA PHE A 9 2.20 28.68 5.47
C PHE A 9 3.12 27.71 4.74
N ALA A 10 4.11 27.13 5.44
CA ALA A 10 5.07 26.20 4.86
C ALA A 10 5.64 26.64 3.49
N GLY A 11 6.02 27.93 3.40
CA GLY A 11 6.61 28.51 2.20
C GLY A 11 5.66 28.78 1.03
N ARG A 12 4.36 28.48 1.14
CA ARG A 12 3.35 28.70 0.09
C ARG A 12 2.16 29.51 0.60
N LYS A 13 1.36 29.99 -0.35
CA LYS A 13 0.14 30.75 -0.07
C LYS A 13 -0.98 29.81 0.37
N LEU A 14 -1.55 30.08 1.54
CA LEU A 14 -2.76 29.45 2.07
C LEU A 14 -3.92 30.46 2.06
N VAL A 15 -5.06 30.05 1.53
CA VAL A 15 -6.29 30.85 1.47
C VAL A 15 -7.44 30.04 2.03
N LEU A 16 -8.18 30.62 2.96
CA LEU A 16 -9.44 30.09 3.47
C LEU A 16 -10.56 31.06 3.10
N GLU A 17 -11.62 30.57 2.48
CA GLU A 17 -12.74 31.38 2.01
C GLU A 17 -14.08 30.75 2.39
N VAL A 18 -15.00 31.59 2.90
CA VAL A 18 -16.36 31.18 3.29
C VAL A 18 -17.41 32.12 2.67
N GLY A 19 -18.66 31.64 2.59
CA GLY A 19 -19.82 32.47 2.23
C GLY A 19 -20.03 32.72 0.73
N ARG A 20 -19.13 32.26 -0.16
CA ARG A 20 -19.32 32.32 -1.63
C ARG A 20 -19.94 31.06 -2.21
N MET A 21 -19.34 29.90 -1.96
CA MET A 21 -19.74 28.61 -2.53
C MET A 21 -20.56 27.80 -1.52
N ALA A 22 -21.40 26.87 -2.02
CA ALA A 22 -22.17 25.93 -1.20
C ALA A 22 -22.99 26.54 -0.05
N ARG A 23 -23.59 27.72 -0.25
CA ARG A 23 -24.30 28.50 0.78
C ARG A 23 -25.54 27.83 1.42
N LEU A 24 -26.01 26.70 0.85
CA LEU A 24 -27.10 25.90 1.42
C LEU A 24 -26.61 24.81 2.38
N ALA A 25 -25.30 24.51 2.39
CA ALA A 25 -24.73 23.67 3.43
C ALA A 25 -24.76 24.41 4.78
N HIS A 26 -24.79 23.68 5.89
CA HIS A 26 -24.79 24.28 7.23
C HIS A 26 -23.48 25.03 7.49
N GLY A 27 -22.38 24.51 6.95
CA GLY A 27 -21.11 25.22 6.81
C GLY A 27 -20.34 24.79 5.57
N SER A 28 -19.47 25.66 5.06
CA SER A 28 -18.61 25.38 3.91
C SER A 28 -17.36 26.23 3.94
N CYS A 29 -16.24 25.68 3.46
CA CYS A 29 -14.96 26.37 3.33
C CYS A 29 -14.29 25.96 2.00
N LEU A 30 -13.83 26.94 1.25
CA LEU A 30 -12.90 26.74 0.15
C LEU A 30 -11.47 26.95 0.68
N VAL A 31 -10.67 25.90 0.61
CA VAL A 31 -9.25 25.91 0.99
C VAL A 31 -8.43 25.94 -0.29
N GLN A 32 -7.44 26.82 -0.36
CA GLN A 32 -6.45 26.84 -1.43
C GLN A 32 -5.06 26.88 -0.83
N PHE A 33 -4.18 25.99 -1.28
CA PHE A 33 -2.77 25.95 -0.91
C PHE A 33 -1.94 25.85 -2.18
N GLY A 34 -1.14 26.88 -2.47
CA GLY A 34 -0.58 27.04 -3.83
C GLY A 34 -1.71 27.23 -4.86
N GLU A 35 -1.77 26.35 -5.86
CA GLU A 35 -2.86 26.30 -6.84
C GLU A 35 -3.79 25.07 -6.65
N THR A 36 -3.49 24.20 -5.67
CA THR A 36 -4.41 23.15 -5.22
C THR A 36 -5.57 23.74 -4.42
N VAL A 37 -6.80 23.37 -4.79
CA VAL A 37 -8.05 23.93 -4.25
C VAL A 37 -9.02 22.81 -3.87
N VAL A 38 -9.51 22.85 -2.64
CA VAL A 38 -10.51 21.91 -2.11
C VAL A 38 -11.72 22.68 -1.57
N LEU A 39 -12.92 22.31 -2.02
CA LEU A 39 -14.17 22.77 -1.42
C LEU A 39 -14.65 21.73 -0.41
N VAL A 40 -14.81 22.14 0.84
CA VAL A 40 -15.32 21.29 1.91
C VAL A 40 -16.65 21.82 2.43
N THR A 41 -17.63 20.95 2.61
CA THR A 41 -18.96 21.28 3.11
C THR A 41 -19.36 20.37 4.26
N ALA A 42 -20.06 20.90 5.25
CA ALA A 42 -20.64 20.16 6.36
C ALA A 42 -22.17 20.31 6.37
N THR A 43 -22.87 19.19 6.51
CA THR A 43 -24.33 19.13 6.57
C THR A 43 -24.79 18.18 7.65
N VAL A 44 -25.94 18.47 8.26
CA VAL A 44 -26.53 17.66 9.33
C VAL A 44 -28.04 17.51 9.10
N GLN A 45 -28.63 16.41 9.55
CA GLN A 45 -30.08 16.26 9.68
C GLN A 45 -30.57 16.78 11.02
N ASP A 46 -31.76 17.39 11.05
CA ASP A 46 -32.33 17.93 12.30
C ASP A 46 -32.70 16.84 13.32
N ARG A 47 -33.07 15.64 12.85
CA ARG A 47 -33.52 14.54 13.71
C ARG A 47 -32.41 13.52 13.93
N PRO A 48 -32.26 12.98 15.15
CA PRO A 48 -31.34 11.88 15.40
C PRO A 48 -31.80 10.60 14.69
N THR A 49 -30.84 9.76 14.32
CA THR A 49 -31.11 8.44 13.75
C THR A 49 -31.48 7.43 14.84
N HIS A 50 -32.07 6.31 14.42
CA HIS A 50 -32.31 5.15 15.29
C HIS A 50 -31.12 4.17 15.32
N LEU A 51 -30.06 4.42 14.54
CA LEU A 51 -28.86 3.59 14.54
C LEU A 51 -28.17 3.65 15.90
N PRO A 52 -27.52 2.55 16.35
CA PRO A 52 -26.87 2.47 17.65
C PRO A 52 -25.48 3.14 17.68
N PHE A 53 -25.20 4.05 16.76
CA PHE A 53 -23.90 4.73 16.61
C PHE A 53 -24.09 6.09 15.93
N PHE A 54 -23.11 6.99 16.11
CA PHE A 54 -23.06 8.28 15.45
C PHE A 54 -22.78 8.14 13.93
N PRO A 55 -23.75 8.45 13.05
CA PRO A 55 -23.57 8.31 11.60
C PRO A 55 -22.87 9.54 10.98
N LEU A 56 -21.59 9.68 11.29
CA LEU A 56 -20.68 10.57 10.55
C LEU A 56 -20.22 9.88 9.25
N THR A 57 -20.41 10.57 8.13
CA THR A 57 -19.86 10.18 6.82
C THR A 57 -18.93 11.26 6.31
N VAL A 58 -17.67 10.90 6.10
CA VAL A 58 -16.70 11.77 5.41
C VAL A 58 -16.45 11.26 4.01
N GLU A 59 -16.57 12.11 3.02
CA GLU A 59 -16.26 11.82 1.62
C GLU A 59 -15.21 12.80 1.09
N TYR A 60 -14.12 12.28 0.56
CA TYR A 60 -13.15 13.02 -0.24
C TYR A 60 -13.23 12.53 -1.68
N ARG A 61 -13.43 13.46 -2.61
CA ARG A 61 -13.63 13.19 -4.03
C ARG A 61 -12.67 13.99 -4.88
N GLU A 62 -11.91 13.27 -5.69
CA GLU A 62 -11.05 13.85 -6.71
C GLU A 62 -11.83 13.99 -8.01
N LYS A 63 -11.69 15.15 -8.64
CA LYS A 63 -12.28 15.42 -9.94
C LYS A 63 -11.18 15.41 -10.97
N ALA A 64 -11.31 14.64 -12.04
CA ALA A 64 -10.27 14.56 -13.06
C ALA A 64 -10.00 15.94 -13.70
N TYR A 65 -11.03 16.79 -13.77
CA TYR A 65 -10.88 18.17 -14.22
C TYR A 65 -9.97 19.02 -13.33
N ALA A 66 -9.73 18.64 -12.07
CA ALA A 66 -8.84 19.36 -11.18
C ALA A 66 -7.40 19.39 -11.73
N ALA A 67 -7.02 18.34 -12.46
CA ALA A 67 -5.74 18.24 -13.19
C ALA A 67 -5.91 18.44 -14.71
N GLY A 68 -7.06 18.98 -15.17
CA GLY A 68 -7.35 19.15 -16.59
C GLY A 68 -7.51 17.85 -17.39
N LYS A 69 -7.81 16.72 -16.71
CA LYS A 69 -7.92 15.40 -17.32
C LYS A 69 -9.37 14.97 -17.59
N ILE A 70 -9.54 14.11 -18.59
CA ILE A 70 -10.76 13.31 -18.78
C ILE A 70 -10.50 11.91 -18.18
N PRO A 71 -11.37 11.35 -17.33
CA PRO A 71 -11.15 10.04 -16.72
C PRO A 71 -10.84 8.94 -17.74
N GLY A 72 -9.83 8.10 -17.47
CA GLY A 72 -9.37 7.06 -18.40
C GLY A 72 -10.39 5.95 -18.68
N GLY A 73 -11.30 5.68 -17.75
CA GLY A 73 -12.30 4.61 -17.84
C GLY A 73 -13.25 4.69 -19.05
N PHE A 74 -13.99 3.61 -19.30
CA PHE A 74 -14.89 3.49 -20.47
C PHE A 74 -15.95 4.61 -20.54
N PHE A 75 -16.54 4.97 -19.40
CA PHE A 75 -17.61 5.98 -19.30
C PHE A 75 -17.12 7.44 -19.31
N LYS A 76 -15.81 7.69 -19.25
CA LYS A 76 -15.22 9.05 -19.17
C LYS A 76 -15.82 9.90 -18.04
N ARG A 77 -16.11 9.24 -16.90
CA ARG A 77 -16.69 9.81 -15.69
C ARG A 77 -16.08 9.13 -14.46
N GLU A 78 -15.88 9.87 -13.38
CA GLU A 78 -15.42 9.30 -12.11
C GLU A 78 -16.45 8.29 -11.57
N GLY A 79 -15.97 7.10 -11.23
CA GLY A 79 -16.78 5.98 -10.76
C GLY A 79 -16.73 5.81 -9.25
N ALA A 80 -16.59 4.55 -8.81
CA ALA A 80 -16.42 4.22 -7.40
C ALA A 80 -15.14 4.86 -6.82
N PRO A 81 -15.11 5.14 -5.51
CA PRO A 81 -13.94 5.74 -4.87
C PRO A 81 -12.65 4.94 -5.05
N GLN A 82 -11.62 5.62 -5.56
CA GLN A 82 -10.26 5.11 -5.64
C GLN A 82 -9.66 4.92 -4.25
N GLU A 83 -8.52 4.24 -4.16
CA GLU A 83 -7.85 3.97 -2.89
C GLU A 83 -7.47 5.26 -2.16
N LYS A 84 -6.77 6.19 -2.84
CA LYS A 84 -6.44 7.51 -2.28
C LYS A 84 -7.66 8.22 -1.72
N GLU A 85 -8.76 8.24 -2.48
CA GLU A 85 -10.00 8.91 -2.04
C GLU A 85 -10.58 8.31 -0.75
N VAL A 86 -10.52 6.98 -0.62
CA VAL A 86 -10.96 6.29 0.60
C VAL A 86 -10.02 6.57 1.78
N LEU A 87 -8.70 6.56 1.55
CA LEU A 87 -7.71 6.81 2.59
C LEU A 87 -7.80 8.25 3.11
N SER A 88 -7.89 9.26 2.24
CA SER A 88 -8.07 10.66 2.62
C SER A 88 -9.38 10.90 3.37
N SER A 89 -10.45 10.21 2.96
CA SER A 89 -11.73 10.22 3.70
C SER A 89 -11.57 9.66 5.12
N ARG A 90 -10.86 8.54 5.28
CA ARG A 90 -10.62 7.91 6.58
C ARG A 90 -9.74 8.77 7.48
N LEU A 91 -8.72 9.42 6.94
CA LEU A 91 -7.82 10.29 7.67
C LEU A 91 -8.59 11.43 8.36
N THR A 92 -9.48 12.07 7.60
CA THR A 92 -10.35 13.13 8.11
C THR A 92 -11.37 12.58 9.11
N ASP A 93 -12.02 11.46 8.80
CA ASP A 93 -13.02 10.82 9.70
C ASP A 93 -12.42 10.46 11.07
N ARG A 94 -11.24 9.83 11.08
CA ARG A 94 -10.53 9.41 12.30
C ARG A 94 -10.24 10.59 13.23
N THR A 95 -9.93 11.75 12.66
CA THR A 95 -9.65 12.97 13.44
C THR A 95 -10.92 13.62 13.97
N LEU A 96 -11.97 13.72 13.15
CA LEU A 96 -13.19 14.43 13.52
C LEU A 96 -14.06 13.64 14.49
N ARG A 97 -14.21 12.33 14.27
CA ARG A 97 -15.16 11.47 14.99
C ARG A 97 -15.06 11.52 16.52
N PRO A 98 -13.88 11.46 17.17
CA PRO A 98 -13.80 11.50 18.64
C PRO A 98 -14.11 12.89 19.22
N LEU A 99 -14.14 13.93 18.41
CA LEU A 99 -14.35 15.32 18.85
C LEU A 99 -15.83 15.74 18.79
N PHE A 100 -16.73 14.87 18.34
CA PHE A 100 -18.16 15.11 18.44
C PHE A 100 -18.68 14.77 19.84
N PRO A 101 -19.67 15.50 20.36
CA PRO A 101 -20.26 15.21 21.65
C PRO A 101 -20.86 13.80 21.74
N ASP A 102 -20.67 13.16 22.89
CA ASP A 102 -21.27 11.86 23.18
C ASP A 102 -22.80 11.92 23.08
N GLY A 103 -23.39 10.89 22.46
CA GLY A 103 -24.84 10.79 22.25
C GLY A 103 -25.39 11.63 21.09
N PHE A 104 -24.55 12.36 20.35
CA PHE A 104 -24.98 13.10 19.16
C PHE A 104 -25.19 12.15 17.97
N PHE A 105 -26.44 11.75 17.72
CA PHE A 105 -26.80 10.78 16.66
C PHE A 105 -27.49 11.40 15.45
N ASN A 106 -27.28 12.68 15.19
CA ASN A 106 -27.77 13.33 13.98
C ASN A 106 -26.86 12.98 12.80
N GLU A 107 -27.46 12.54 11.68
CA GLU A 107 -26.71 12.21 10.47
C GLU A 107 -25.92 13.41 9.96
N THR A 108 -24.60 13.26 9.96
CA THR A 108 -23.65 14.33 9.67
C THR A 108 -22.78 13.89 8.51
N GLN A 109 -22.71 14.74 7.50
CA GLN A 109 -21.88 14.52 6.32
C GLN A 109 -20.86 15.65 6.17
N VAL A 110 -19.59 15.27 6.01
CA VAL A 110 -18.52 16.14 5.53
C VAL A 110 -18.15 15.69 4.13
N HIS A 111 -18.22 16.61 3.16
CA HIS A 111 -17.92 16.32 1.76
C HIS A 111 -16.85 17.27 1.25
N ALA A 112 -15.75 16.72 0.75
CA ALA A 112 -14.60 17.42 0.21
C ALA A 112 -14.43 17.10 -1.27
N GLN A 113 -14.33 18.14 -2.09
CA GLN A 113 -14.14 18.05 -3.53
C GLN A 113 -12.85 18.77 -3.92
N VAL A 114 -11.91 18.04 -4.51
CA VAL A 114 -10.72 18.64 -5.13
C VAL A 114 -11.15 19.28 -6.43
N LEU A 115 -11.02 20.60 -6.52
CA LEU A 115 -11.46 21.42 -7.66
C LEU A 115 -10.30 21.81 -8.58
N SER A 116 -9.08 21.88 -8.03
CA SER A 116 -7.84 22.21 -8.72
C SER A 116 -6.70 21.44 -8.05
N ALA A 117 -5.81 20.87 -8.83
CA ALA A 117 -4.64 20.14 -8.36
C ALA A 117 -3.43 20.63 -9.14
N ASP A 118 -2.45 21.18 -8.42
CA ASP A 118 -1.28 21.83 -9.03
C ASP A 118 -0.10 20.89 -9.29
N GLN A 119 -0.28 19.60 -8.96
CA GLN A 119 0.75 18.56 -9.11
C GLN A 119 2.03 18.84 -8.30
N GLU A 120 1.94 19.72 -7.32
CA GLU A 120 3.00 19.97 -6.34
C GLU A 120 2.54 19.64 -4.93
N ASN A 121 1.30 20.02 -4.59
CA ASN A 121 0.75 19.98 -3.24
C ASN A 121 -0.34 18.92 -3.11
N ASP A 122 -0.17 17.97 -2.18
CA ASP A 122 -1.21 16.98 -1.87
C ASP A 122 -2.44 17.63 -1.22
N ALA A 123 -3.62 17.28 -1.71
CA ALA A 123 -4.89 17.86 -1.29
C ALA A 123 -5.47 17.19 -0.04
N ASP A 124 -4.95 16.03 0.36
CA ASP A 124 -5.47 15.24 1.49
C ASP A 124 -5.45 16.03 2.82
N VAL A 125 -4.36 16.71 3.15
CA VAL A 125 -4.20 17.52 4.36
C VAL A 125 -5.10 18.76 4.38
N LEU A 126 -5.46 19.29 3.21
CA LEU A 126 -6.33 20.47 3.11
C LEU A 126 -7.77 20.15 3.49
N THR A 127 -8.16 18.88 3.37
CA THR A 127 -9.52 18.41 3.63
C THR A 127 -9.92 18.62 5.08
N LEU A 128 -9.03 18.30 6.03
CA LEU A 128 -9.33 18.46 7.45
C LEU A 128 -9.41 19.93 7.84
N ILE A 129 -8.53 20.78 7.29
CA ILE A 129 -8.57 22.24 7.52
C ILE A 129 -9.92 22.80 7.08
N GLY A 130 -10.36 22.46 5.86
CA GLY A 130 -11.65 22.90 5.34
C GLY A 130 -12.83 22.33 6.12
N ALA A 131 -12.76 21.07 6.56
CA ALA A 131 -13.78 20.43 7.37
C ALA A 131 -13.90 21.11 8.74
N SER A 132 -12.78 21.45 9.36
CA SER A 132 -12.75 22.12 10.65
C SER A 132 -13.39 23.50 10.60
N VAL A 133 -13.05 24.33 9.61
CA VAL A 133 -13.72 25.62 9.40
C VAL A 133 -15.21 25.45 9.08
N ALA A 134 -15.56 24.49 8.21
CA ALA A 134 -16.95 24.25 7.83
C ALA A 134 -17.80 23.82 9.04
N LEU A 135 -17.30 22.93 9.89
CA LEU A 135 -17.99 22.48 11.10
C LEU A 135 -18.13 23.60 12.13
N ASN A 136 -17.04 24.28 12.48
CA ASN A 136 -17.02 25.35 13.49
C ASN A 136 -17.81 26.61 13.09
N THR A 137 -18.12 26.80 11.80
CA THR A 137 -18.98 27.89 11.31
C THR A 137 -20.41 27.45 11.00
N SER A 138 -20.74 26.19 11.27
CA SER A 138 -22.07 25.61 11.13
C SER A 138 -22.85 25.63 12.44
N VAL A 139 -24.07 25.08 12.42
CA VAL A 139 -24.89 24.85 13.63
C VAL A 139 -24.62 23.48 14.25
N ILE A 140 -23.73 22.67 13.68
CA ILE A 140 -23.39 21.34 14.20
C ILE A 140 -22.64 21.53 15.53
N PRO A 141 -22.92 20.75 16.59
CA PRO A 141 -22.27 20.89 17.88
C PRO A 141 -20.82 20.38 17.81
N PHE A 142 -19.94 21.20 17.25
CA PHE A 142 -18.52 20.95 17.09
C PHE A 142 -17.78 22.28 17.31
N ASP A 143 -16.93 22.32 18.33
CA ASP A 143 -16.35 23.57 18.84
C ASP A 143 -14.82 23.58 18.88
N THR A 144 -14.19 22.48 18.47
CA THR A 144 -12.75 22.25 18.53
C THR A 144 -12.12 22.39 17.13
N PRO A 145 -11.38 23.47 16.84
CA PRO A 145 -10.63 23.57 15.60
C PRO A 145 -9.54 22.50 15.54
N VAL A 146 -9.32 21.98 14.33
CA VAL A 146 -8.33 20.95 14.06
C VAL A 146 -7.65 21.24 12.74
N ALA A 147 -6.43 20.75 12.58
CA ALA A 147 -5.70 20.82 11.33
C ALA A 147 -4.91 19.52 11.12
N SER A 148 -4.51 19.29 9.87
CA SER A 148 -3.52 18.28 9.54
C SER A 148 -2.39 18.88 8.73
N VAL A 149 -1.22 18.28 8.89
CA VAL A 149 0.00 18.57 8.14
C VAL A 149 0.64 17.25 7.74
N ARG A 150 1.39 17.28 6.64
CA ARG A 150 2.29 16.20 6.23
C ARG A 150 3.70 16.62 6.59
N ILE A 151 4.45 15.75 7.25
CA ILE A 151 5.85 15.98 7.59
C ILE A 151 6.71 15.02 6.79
N GLY A 152 7.67 15.60 6.06
CA GLY A 152 8.74 14.87 5.37
C GLY A 152 10.08 15.08 6.07
N ARG A 153 10.99 14.10 5.98
CA ARG A 153 12.39 14.29 6.41
C ARG A 153 13.33 14.08 5.23
N ILE A 154 14.04 15.14 4.83
CA ILE A 154 14.88 15.17 3.63
C ILE A 154 16.30 15.52 4.05
N GLN A 155 17.24 14.59 3.83
CA GLN A 155 18.63 14.75 4.27
C GLN A 155 18.76 15.15 5.74
N GLY A 156 17.90 14.58 6.60
CA GLY A 156 17.84 14.87 8.03
C GLY A 156 17.10 16.15 8.43
N ASN A 157 16.57 16.93 7.48
CA ASN A 157 15.82 18.15 7.76
C ASN A 157 14.30 17.89 7.69
N TRP A 158 13.56 18.38 8.69
CA TRP A 158 12.11 18.31 8.74
C TRP A 158 11.46 19.37 7.84
N VAL A 159 10.56 18.94 6.96
CA VAL A 159 9.85 19.78 6.02
C VAL A 159 8.34 19.63 6.23
N VAL A 160 7.66 20.75 6.48
CA VAL A 160 6.20 20.80 6.63
C VAL A 160 5.55 20.90 5.25
N ASN A 161 4.53 20.07 5.03
CA ASN A 161 3.79 19.89 3.78
C ASN A 161 4.72 19.79 2.56
N PRO A 162 5.67 18.85 2.52
CA PRO A 162 6.60 18.71 1.38
C PRO A 162 5.82 18.57 0.05
N THR A 163 6.39 19.06 -1.04
CA THR A 163 5.83 18.82 -2.38
C THR A 163 6.02 17.36 -2.80
N PHE A 164 5.30 16.90 -3.83
CA PHE A 164 5.49 15.55 -4.37
C PHE A 164 6.95 15.28 -4.76
N THR A 165 7.63 16.23 -5.43
CA THR A 165 9.05 16.11 -5.77
C THR A 165 9.95 16.05 -4.54
N GLN A 166 9.63 16.77 -3.46
CA GLN A 166 10.38 16.71 -2.22
C GLN A 166 10.23 15.35 -1.53
N LEU A 167 9.04 14.75 -1.58
CA LEU A 167 8.76 13.43 -1.00
C LEU A 167 9.57 12.30 -1.65
N GLU A 168 9.96 12.43 -2.93
CA GLU A 168 10.84 11.44 -3.60
C GLU A 168 12.20 11.27 -2.90
N TYR A 169 12.65 12.30 -2.17
CA TYR A 169 13.92 12.30 -1.42
C TYR A 169 13.71 12.16 0.09
N ALA A 170 12.47 11.94 0.54
CA ALA A 170 12.14 11.85 1.95
C ALA A 170 12.30 10.42 2.47
N ASP A 171 12.89 10.28 3.66
CA ASP A 171 12.97 8.99 4.37
C ASP A 171 11.90 8.85 5.46
N VAL A 172 11.10 9.89 5.67
CA VAL A 172 9.87 9.90 6.49
C VAL A 172 8.78 10.61 5.69
N ASP A 173 7.58 10.05 5.67
CA ASP A 173 6.38 10.67 5.13
C ASP A 173 5.19 10.34 6.06
N ILE A 174 4.82 11.30 6.92
CA ILE A 174 3.78 11.12 7.93
C ILE A 174 2.77 12.25 7.89
N VAL A 175 1.49 11.90 7.83
CA VAL A 175 0.40 12.85 8.06
C VAL A 175 0.03 12.82 9.53
N VAL A 176 -0.01 14.00 10.14
CA VAL A 176 -0.36 14.21 11.54
C VAL A 176 -1.54 15.16 11.58
N ALA A 177 -2.51 14.86 12.43
CA ALA A 177 -3.67 15.70 12.65
C ALA A 177 -3.95 15.84 14.14
N GLY A 178 -4.46 17.02 14.52
CA GLY A 178 -4.69 17.32 15.93
C GLY A 178 -5.40 18.64 16.16
N SER A 179 -5.65 18.89 17.43
CA SER A 179 -6.10 20.18 17.96
C SER A 179 -4.89 21.01 18.43
N GLU A 180 -5.16 22.20 18.96
CA GLU A 180 -4.14 23.07 19.55
C GLU A 180 -3.35 22.35 20.66
N ASN A 181 -4.04 21.49 21.42
CA ASN A 181 -3.49 20.90 22.63
C ASN A 181 -2.96 19.48 22.43
N ALA A 182 -3.44 18.75 21.42
CA ALA A 182 -3.12 17.34 21.28
C ALA A 182 -3.06 16.87 19.83
N ILE A 183 -2.15 15.92 19.56
CA ILE A 183 -2.21 15.07 18.38
C ILE A 183 -3.38 14.10 18.57
N VAL A 184 -4.21 13.96 17.55
CA VAL A 184 -5.37 13.06 17.55
C VAL A 184 -5.11 11.85 16.64
N MET A 185 -4.43 12.07 15.52
CA MET A 185 -4.25 11.04 14.50
C MET A 185 -2.88 11.15 13.86
N VAL A 186 -2.21 10.01 13.67
CA VAL A 186 -1.00 9.88 12.85
C VAL A 186 -1.21 8.77 11.83
N GLU A 187 -0.76 8.99 10.61
CA GLU A 187 -0.67 7.95 9.58
C GLU A 187 0.50 8.23 8.63
N GLY A 188 1.39 7.26 8.47
CA GLY A 188 2.46 7.36 7.48
C GLY A 188 3.52 6.29 7.63
N GLY A 189 4.68 6.54 7.05
CA GLY A 189 5.77 5.57 7.00
C GLY A 189 7.14 6.22 6.92
N ALA A 190 8.16 5.36 6.95
CA ALA A 190 9.55 5.76 6.95
C ALA A 190 10.45 4.66 6.35
N ILE A 191 11.69 5.00 6.03
CA ILE A 191 12.69 4.06 5.54
C ILE A 191 13.58 3.65 6.71
N GLN A 192 13.03 2.83 7.61
CA GLN A 192 13.73 2.28 8.80
C GLN A 192 14.32 3.36 9.71
N VAL A 193 13.51 4.36 10.05
CA VAL A 193 13.93 5.52 10.87
C VAL A 193 13.71 5.21 12.36
N PRO A 194 14.64 5.56 13.27
CA PRO A 194 14.47 5.32 14.71
C PRO A 194 13.25 6.01 15.32
N GLU A 195 12.69 5.42 16.38
CA GLU A 195 11.53 5.96 17.09
C GLU A 195 11.74 7.39 17.61
N THR A 196 12.96 7.75 18.02
CA THR A 196 13.31 9.09 18.51
C THR A 196 13.16 10.18 17.45
N GLU A 197 13.52 9.85 16.20
CA GLU A 197 13.36 10.76 15.06
C GLU A 197 11.89 10.89 14.67
N ILE A 198 11.13 9.79 14.70
CA ILE A 198 9.68 9.85 14.48
C ILE A 198 9.03 10.78 15.51
N LEU A 199 9.41 10.68 16.78
CA LEU A 199 8.91 11.56 17.84
C LEU A 199 9.25 13.04 17.59
N GLU A 200 10.46 13.35 17.08
CA GLU A 200 10.83 14.71 16.70
C GLU A 200 9.93 15.25 15.58
N GLY A 201 9.71 14.44 14.53
CA GLY A 201 8.80 14.79 13.43
C GLY A 201 7.37 15.09 13.92
N LEU A 202 6.87 14.35 14.92
CA LEU A 202 5.56 14.61 15.54
C LEU A 202 5.51 15.94 16.30
N LYS A 203 6.61 16.35 16.95
CA LYS A 203 6.71 17.66 17.63
C LYS A 203 6.65 18.80 16.60
N VAL A 204 7.44 18.71 15.53
CA VAL A 204 7.41 19.67 14.42
C VAL A 204 6.02 19.76 13.80
N ALA A 205 5.35 18.61 13.63
CA ALA A 205 3.99 18.57 13.12
C ALA A 205 2.99 19.32 14.01
N HIS A 206 3.08 19.14 15.33
CA HIS A 206 2.14 19.75 16.26
C HIS A 206 2.28 21.27 16.32
N GLU A 207 3.50 21.80 16.22
CA GLU A 207 3.75 23.24 16.10
C GLU A 207 3.09 23.81 14.83
N ALA A 208 3.25 23.14 13.69
CA ALA A 208 2.62 23.56 12.44
C ALA A 208 1.08 23.46 12.48
N ILE A 209 0.53 22.47 13.18
CA ILE A 209 -0.92 22.33 13.42
C ILE A 209 -1.45 23.53 14.22
N ARG A 210 -0.74 23.96 15.28
CA ARG A 210 -1.10 25.14 16.07
C ARG A 210 -1.16 26.40 15.21
N GLU A 211 -0.15 26.62 14.37
CA GLU A 211 -0.14 27.75 13.43
C GLU A 211 -1.36 27.73 12.49
N LEU A 212 -1.71 26.56 11.93
CA LEU A 212 -2.90 26.42 11.08
C LEU A 212 -4.20 26.69 11.85
N ILE A 213 -4.30 26.28 13.11
CA ILE A 213 -5.47 26.54 13.95
C ILE A 213 -5.60 28.04 14.22
N GLU A 214 -4.50 28.74 14.53
CA GLU A 214 -4.50 30.20 14.70
C GLU A 214 -4.99 30.92 13.43
N ILE A 215 -4.56 30.45 12.25
CA ILE A 215 -5.03 30.97 10.96
C ILE A 215 -6.55 30.75 10.79
N GLN A 216 -7.05 29.55 11.13
CA GLN A 216 -8.48 29.23 11.05
C GLN A 216 -9.32 30.09 11.99
N GLU A 217 -8.86 30.37 13.21
CA GLU A 217 -9.60 31.11 14.22
C GLU A 217 -9.91 32.56 13.81
N VAL A 218 -9.05 33.19 13.00
CA VAL A 218 -9.35 34.50 12.37
C VAL A 218 -10.67 34.45 11.56
N LEU A 219 -10.99 33.29 10.99
CA LEU A 219 -12.21 33.08 10.22
C LEU A 219 -13.35 32.47 11.05
N ILE A 220 -13.05 31.62 12.03
CA ILE A 220 -14.05 30.94 12.85
C ILE A 220 -14.67 31.88 13.89
N ALA A 221 -13.87 32.53 14.73
CA ALA A 221 -14.35 33.28 15.90
C ALA A 221 -15.51 34.25 15.63
N PRO A 222 -15.45 35.14 14.61
CA PRO A 222 -16.56 36.08 14.35
C PRO A 222 -17.76 35.46 13.62
N ARG A 223 -17.70 34.17 13.24
CA ARG A 223 -18.73 33.48 12.42
C ARG A 223 -19.27 32.21 13.07
N ARG A 224 -18.77 31.86 14.24
CA ARG A 224 -19.27 30.72 15.02
C ARG A 224 -20.76 30.94 15.29
N LYS A 225 -21.58 30.01 14.82
CA LYS A 225 -23.02 30.04 15.06
C LYS A 225 -23.30 29.31 16.38
N PRO A 226 -24.37 29.66 17.10
CA PRO A 226 -24.87 28.81 18.17
C PRO A 226 -25.13 27.41 17.63
N ALA A 227 -24.74 26.39 18.39
CA ALA A 227 -25.07 25.01 18.07
C ALA A 227 -26.60 24.84 18.00
N MET A 228 -27.05 23.95 17.12
CA MET A 228 -28.44 23.53 17.05
C MET A 228 -28.88 22.93 18.37
N THR A 229 -30.17 23.03 18.69
CA THR A 229 -30.73 22.28 19.81
C THR A 229 -30.70 20.80 19.49
N TRP A 230 -30.14 20.00 20.39
CA TRP A 230 -30.11 18.54 20.32
C TRP A 230 -30.22 17.98 21.73
N GLU A 231 -30.69 16.74 21.83
CA GLU A 231 -30.76 16.01 23.09
C GLU A 231 -29.87 14.77 22.98
N PRO A 232 -28.94 14.55 23.93
CA PRO A 232 -28.13 13.34 23.93
C PRO A 232 -29.02 12.13 24.16
N ARG A 233 -28.79 11.07 23.38
CA ARG A 233 -29.37 9.77 23.72
C ARG A 233 -28.81 9.33 25.07
N GLN A 234 -29.69 9.15 26.05
CA GLN A 234 -29.33 8.63 27.36
C GLN A 234 -30.33 7.56 27.77
N VAL A 235 -29.82 6.47 28.36
CA VAL A 235 -30.65 5.47 29.04
C VAL A 235 -31.29 6.11 30.27
N ASP A 236 -32.57 5.80 30.52
CA ASP A 236 -33.29 6.25 31.70
C ASP A 236 -32.49 5.96 33.00
N PRO A 237 -32.27 6.96 33.88
CA PRO A 237 -31.51 6.78 35.11
C PRO A 237 -32.00 5.65 36.03
N GLU A 238 -33.31 5.42 36.09
CA GLU A 238 -33.91 4.35 36.88
C GLU A 238 -33.57 2.98 36.29
N VAL A 239 -33.74 2.83 34.96
CA VAL A 239 -33.35 1.61 34.25
C VAL A 239 -31.86 1.33 34.45
N ARG A 240 -31.00 2.35 34.28
CA ARG A 240 -29.56 2.25 34.52
C ARG A 240 -29.26 1.73 35.92
N SER A 241 -29.84 2.34 36.96
CA SER A 241 -29.59 1.93 38.36
C SER A 241 -30.00 0.48 38.63
N ARG A 242 -31.13 0.03 38.06
CA ARG A 242 -31.60 -1.34 38.19
C ARG A 242 -30.68 -2.33 37.50
N VAL A 243 -30.24 -2.02 36.27
CA VAL A 243 -29.28 -2.85 35.53
C VAL A 243 -27.94 -2.93 36.25
N GLU A 244 -27.39 -1.80 36.71
CA GLU A 244 -26.13 -1.78 37.45
C GLU A 244 -26.19 -2.64 38.71
N SER A 245 -27.28 -2.55 39.48
CA SER A 245 -27.49 -3.36 40.68
C SER A 245 -27.56 -4.87 40.38
N ALA A 246 -28.18 -5.27 39.26
CA ALA A 246 -28.36 -6.67 38.90
C ALA A 246 -27.14 -7.28 38.17
N ALA A 247 -26.41 -6.47 37.40
CA ALA A 247 -25.38 -6.95 36.46
C ALA A 247 -23.94 -6.72 36.94
N ALA A 248 -23.65 -5.67 37.72
CA ALA A 248 -22.26 -5.21 37.91
C ALA A 248 -21.30 -6.30 38.42
N ALA A 249 -21.69 -7.06 39.46
CA ALA A 249 -20.86 -8.14 39.99
C ALA A 249 -20.65 -9.28 38.97
N LYS A 250 -21.71 -9.66 38.24
CA LYS A 250 -21.64 -10.70 37.21
C LYS A 250 -20.75 -10.28 36.04
N VAL A 251 -20.86 -9.01 35.61
CA VAL A 251 -20.01 -8.43 34.57
C VAL A 251 -18.55 -8.40 35.02
N ALA A 252 -18.27 -8.01 36.27
CA ALA A 252 -16.91 -7.99 36.81
C ALA A 252 -16.25 -9.39 36.82
N GLU A 253 -17.01 -10.45 37.03
CA GLU A 253 -16.52 -11.84 36.88
C GLU A 253 -16.40 -12.25 35.41
N ALA A 254 -17.37 -11.92 34.56
CA ALA A 254 -17.36 -12.28 33.14
C ALA A 254 -16.15 -11.68 32.40
N VAL A 255 -15.73 -10.45 32.72
CA VAL A 255 -14.54 -9.84 32.11
C VAL A 255 -13.22 -10.52 32.49
N ARG A 256 -13.25 -11.44 33.47
CA ARG A 256 -12.09 -12.27 33.84
C ARG A 256 -11.91 -13.49 32.93
N ILE A 257 -12.90 -13.82 32.09
CA ILE A 257 -12.83 -14.93 31.14
C ILE A 257 -11.82 -14.57 30.02
N PRO A 258 -10.73 -15.35 29.84
CA PRO A 258 -9.70 -15.02 28.84
C PRO A 258 -10.20 -15.11 27.40
N GLY A 259 -10.90 -16.20 27.05
CA GLY A 259 -11.38 -16.49 25.70
C GLY A 259 -12.41 -15.46 25.21
N LYS A 260 -12.25 -14.97 23.98
CA LYS A 260 -13.12 -13.92 23.42
C LYS A 260 -14.58 -14.37 23.32
N GLN A 261 -14.81 -15.54 22.72
CA GLN A 261 -16.16 -16.06 22.46
C GLN A 261 -16.89 -16.38 23.76
N ASP A 262 -16.21 -17.06 24.69
CA ASP A 262 -16.77 -17.41 26.00
C ASP A 262 -17.15 -16.17 26.81
N ARG A 263 -16.29 -15.13 26.80
CA ARG A 263 -16.58 -13.85 27.43
C ARG A 263 -17.79 -13.16 26.82
N GLN A 264 -17.88 -13.11 25.49
CA GLN A 264 -19.01 -12.50 24.79
C GLN A 264 -20.32 -13.26 25.05
N ALA A 265 -20.28 -14.58 25.09
CA ALA A 265 -21.43 -15.41 25.43
C ALA A 265 -21.91 -15.12 26.86
N ALA A 266 -21.00 -15.10 27.85
CA ALA A 266 -21.33 -14.80 29.24
C ALA A 266 -21.95 -13.40 29.40
N LEU A 267 -21.39 -12.37 28.75
CA LEU A 267 -21.96 -11.02 28.78
C LEU A 267 -23.34 -10.94 28.11
N ALA A 268 -23.56 -11.68 27.02
CA ALA A 268 -24.85 -11.75 26.35
C ALA A 268 -25.91 -12.46 27.21
N GLU A 269 -25.54 -13.53 27.91
CA GLU A 269 -26.39 -14.22 28.87
C GLU A 269 -26.78 -13.31 30.04
N ILE A 270 -25.81 -12.57 30.61
CA ILE A 270 -26.08 -11.58 31.67
C ILE A 270 -27.06 -10.50 31.17
N ALA A 271 -26.84 -9.97 29.96
CA ALA A 271 -27.74 -8.96 29.39
C ALA A 271 -29.14 -9.52 29.16
N ALA A 272 -29.28 -10.74 28.66
CA ALA A 272 -30.56 -11.40 28.43
C ALA A 272 -31.30 -11.69 29.76
N GLU A 273 -30.59 -12.15 30.78
CA GLU A 273 -31.15 -12.40 32.11
C GLU A 273 -31.70 -11.11 32.73
N VAL A 274 -30.91 -10.04 32.71
CA VAL A 274 -31.28 -8.74 33.30
C VAL A 274 -32.42 -8.09 32.51
N ALA A 275 -32.39 -8.18 31.18
CA ALA A 275 -33.50 -7.71 30.35
C ALA A 275 -34.79 -8.48 30.64
N GLY A 276 -34.73 -9.80 30.84
CA GLY A 276 -35.88 -10.62 31.24
C GLY A 276 -36.45 -10.25 32.60
N GLN A 277 -35.59 -9.95 33.59
CA GLN A 277 -36.01 -9.49 34.92
C GLN A 277 -36.74 -8.14 34.85
N LEU A 278 -36.21 -7.19 34.08
CA LEU A 278 -36.76 -5.85 33.94
C LEU A 278 -38.07 -5.83 33.12
N ALA A 279 -38.15 -6.62 32.06
CA ALA A 279 -39.36 -6.72 31.22
C ALA A 279 -40.54 -7.40 31.94
N ALA A 280 -40.28 -8.21 32.96
CA ALA A 280 -41.32 -8.76 33.82
C ALA A 280 -41.99 -7.70 34.71
N ASP A 281 -41.27 -6.62 35.02
CA ASP A 281 -41.73 -5.52 35.87
C ASP A 281 -42.32 -4.34 35.06
N ASP A 282 -41.94 -4.17 33.79
CA ASP A 282 -42.46 -3.12 32.89
C ASP A 282 -42.47 -3.56 31.40
N PRO A 283 -43.65 -3.89 30.82
CA PRO A 283 -43.77 -4.41 29.45
C PRO A 283 -43.58 -3.39 28.31
N GLU A 284 -43.52 -2.08 28.57
CA GLU A 284 -43.56 -1.05 27.51
C GLU A 284 -42.19 -0.48 27.09
N ALA A 285 -41.11 -0.74 27.83
CA ALA A 285 -39.82 -0.10 27.58
C ALA A 285 -38.97 -0.81 26.50
N GLU A 286 -38.10 -0.06 25.80
CA GLU A 286 -36.99 -0.58 24.97
C GLU A 286 -35.88 -1.25 25.84
N VAL A 287 -36.29 -1.97 26.90
CA VAL A 287 -35.46 -2.51 27.98
C VAL A 287 -34.23 -3.24 27.45
N GLU A 288 -34.38 -4.04 26.39
CA GLU A 288 -33.27 -4.86 25.89
C GLU A 288 -32.11 -4.03 25.33
N LYS A 289 -32.40 -2.93 24.62
CA LYS A 289 -31.34 -2.07 24.05
C LYS A 289 -30.62 -1.31 25.14
N ASP A 290 -31.38 -0.75 26.07
CA ASP A 290 -30.86 0.02 27.20
C ASP A 290 -30.04 -0.86 28.15
N VAL A 291 -30.50 -2.09 28.41
CA VAL A 291 -29.75 -3.09 29.18
C VAL A 291 -28.42 -3.41 28.50
N LYS A 292 -28.42 -3.67 27.19
CA LYS A 292 -27.17 -3.96 26.44
C LYS A 292 -26.21 -2.77 26.49
N GLU A 293 -26.70 -1.55 26.39
CA GLU A 293 -25.90 -0.33 26.49
C GLU A 293 -25.26 -0.19 27.89
N VAL A 294 -26.05 -0.38 28.95
CA VAL A 294 -25.55 -0.29 30.34
C VAL A 294 -24.58 -1.45 30.66
N VAL A 295 -24.86 -2.68 30.24
CA VAL A 295 -23.93 -3.82 30.40
C VAL A 295 -22.61 -3.55 29.69
N ARG A 296 -22.63 -2.97 28.48
CA ARG A 296 -21.41 -2.56 27.78
C ARG A 296 -20.66 -1.44 28.52
N SER A 297 -21.37 -0.50 29.13
CA SER A 297 -20.75 0.53 29.98
C SER A 297 -20.09 -0.07 31.23
N LEU A 298 -20.73 -1.07 31.85
CA LEU A 298 -20.16 -1.82 32.97
C LEU A 298 -18.94 -2.63 32.54
N GLU A 299 -18.98 -3.27 31.37
CA GLU A 299 -17.82 -3.97 30.80
C GLU A 299 -16.64 -3.00 30.65
N LYS A 300 -16.87 -1.82 30.05
CA LYS A 300 -15.85 -0.76 29.92
C LYS A 300 -15.24 -0.40 31.26
N LYS A 301 -16.09 -0.13 32.26
CA LYS A 301 -15.65 0.28 33.60
C LYS A 301 -14.84 -0.83 34.29
N SER A 302 -15.34 -2.06 34.26
CA SER A 302 -14.70 -3.20 34.94
C SER A 302 -13.35 -3.56 34.31
N VAL A 303 -13.23 -3.53 32.98
CA VAL A 303 -11.94 -3.78 32.31
C VAL A 303 -10.91 -2.71 32.65
N ARG A 304 -11.31 -1.43 32.62
CA ARG A 304 -10.40 -0.31 32.94
C ARG A 304 -9.96 -0.33 34.39
N ALA A 305 -10.90 -0.56 35.32
CA ALA A 305 -10.58 -0.71 36.74
C ALA A 305 -9.61 -1.87 36.96
N ARG A 306 -9.82 -3.02 36.32
CA ARG A 306 -8.89 -4.16 36.43
C ARG A 306 -7.48 -3.81 35.94
N ILE A 307 -7.36 -3.10 34.82
CA ILE A 307 -6.07 -2.66 34.29
C ILE A 307 -5.40 -1.69 35.27
N LEU A 308 -6.10 -0.63 35.69
CA LEU A 308 -5.50 0.45 36.47
C LEU A 308 -5.33 0.11 37.97
N ASP A 309 -6.22 -0.69 38.55
CA ASP A 309 -6.25 -1.01 39.99
C ASP A 309 -5.53 -2.32 40.30
N GLU A 310 -5.77 -3.38 39.50
CA GLU A 310 -5.21 -4.71 39.75
C GLU A 310 -3.89 -4.95 38.99
N GLY A 311 -3.56 -4.12 37.98
CA GLY A 311 -2.37 -4.31 37.15
C GLY A 311 -2.44 -5.53 36.23
N THR A 312 -3.65 -6.05 35.96
CA THR A 312 -3.85 -7.26 35.14
C THR A 312 -4.78 -7.00 33.95
N ARG A 313 -4.50 -7.68 32.84
CA ARG A 313 -5.29 -7.59 31.61
C ARG A 313 -6.41 -8.62 31.56
N ALA A 314 -7.35 -8.46 30.61
CA ALA A 314 -8.51 -9.34 30.47
C ALA A 314 -8.11 -10.83 30.36
N ASP A 315 -7.02 -11.11 29.64
CA ASP A 315 -6.46 -12.44 29.41
C ASP A 315 -5.37 -12.87 30.43
N GLY A 316 -5.12 -12.05 31.46
CA GLY A 316 -4.16 -12.34 32.53
C GLY A 316 -2.72 -11.96 32.25
N ARG A 317 -2.41 -11.39 31.08
CA ARG A 317 -1.06 -10.90 30.75
C ARG A 317 -0.64 -9.68 31.56
N SER A 318 0.68 -9.47 31.62
CA SER A 318 1.27 -8.19 32.00
C SER A 318 1.07 -7.15 30.88
N PHE A 319 1.37 -5.89 31.17
CA PHE A 319 1.25 -4.80 30.20
C PHE A 319 2.25 -4.88 29.05
N ASP A 320 3.41 -5.52 29.26
CA ASP A 320 4.48 -5.59 28.27
C ASP A 320 4.48 -6.91 27.48
N ASP A 321 3.67 -7.89 27.91
CA ASP A 321 3.62 -9.21 27.30
C ASP A 321 2.96 -9.17 25.91
N VAL A 322 3.64 -9.74 24.92
CA VAL A 322 3.06 -10.10 23.62
C VAL A 322 2.37 -11.46 23.74
N ARG A 323 1.24 -11.66 23.06
CA ARG A 323 0.57 -12.98 23.01
C ARG A 323 1.48 -14.02 22.35
N GLN A 324 1.17 -15.30 22.58
CA GLN A 324 1.87 -16.39 21.91
C GLN A 324 1.87 -16.20 20.39
N VAL A 325 3.06 -16.26 19.79
CA VAL A 325 3.26 -16.15 18.33
C VAL A 325 3.64 -17.52 17.78
N THR A 326 2.98 -17.94 16.71
CA THR A 326 3.40 -19.06 15.87
C THR A 326 3.51 -18.61 14.42
N CYS A 327 4.49 -19.11 13.71
CA CYS A 327 4.74 -18.79 12.31
C CYS A 327 4.94 -20.09 11.52
N GLU A 328 4.38 -20.15 10.32
CA GLU A 328 4.60 -21.23 9.36
C GLU A 328 4.83 -20.61 7.98
N THR A 329 5.71 -21.21 7.17
CA THR A 329 6.00 -20.79 5.78
C THR A 329 5.76 -21.96 4.82
N GLY A 330 5.46 -21.69 3.55
CA GLY A 330 5.23 -22.74 2.55
C GLY A 330 3.94 -23.53 2.80
N VAL A 331 2.94 -22.90 3.43
CA VAL A 331 1.68 -23.52 3.86
C VAL A 331 0.81 -23.95 2.67
N LEU A 332 0.93 -23.26 1.53
CA LEU A 332 0.19 -23.55 0.32
C LEU A 332 1.13 -24.12 -0.77
N PRO A 333 0.77 -25.26 -1.40
CA PRO A 333 1.70 -25.99 -2.26
C PRO A 333 1.95 -25.34 -3.64
N ARG A 334 1.06 -24.45 -4.10
CA ARG A 334 1.09 -23.89 -5.46
C ARG A 334 1.48 -22.43 -5.54
N THR A 335 1.38 -21.71 -4.44
CA THR A 335 1.66 -20.27 -4.39
C THR A 335 3.16 -20.01 -4.52
N HIS A 336 3.55 -18.81 -4.93
CA HIS A 336 4.98 -18.50 -5.06
C HIS A 336 5.63 -18.37 -3.69
N GLY A 337 4.93 -17.79 -2.72
CA GLY A 337 5.26 -17.90 -1.30
C GLY A 337 4.00 -17.80 -0.46
N SER A 338 4.02 -18.42 0.71
CA SER A 338 2.89 -18.38 1.65
C SER A 338 3.38 -18.44 3.09
N ALA A 339 2.65 -17.79 3.99
CA ALA A 339 2.92 -17.84 5.41
C ALA A 339 1.63 -17.76 6.22
N LEU A 340 1.56 -18.55 7.29
CA LEU A 340 0.52 -18.45 8.30
C LEU A 340 1.15 -17.85 9.55
N PHE A 341 0.77 -16.63 9.87
CA PHE A 341 1.19 -15.95 11.10
C PHE A 341 0.03 -15.93 12.07
N THR A 342 0.24 -16.45 13.28
CA THR A 342 -0.77 -16.44 14.34
C THR A 342 -0.20 -15.78 15.59
N ARG A 343 -0.92 -14.82 16.17
CA ARG A 343 -0.59 -14.17 17.44
C ARG A 343 -1.83 -14.15 18.34
N GLY A 344 -1.85 -15.03 19.34
CA GLY A 344 -3.07 -15.35 20.08
C GLY A 344 -4.21 -15.72 19.13
N GLU A 345 -5.40 -15.17 19.35
CA GLU A 345 -6.58 -15.34 18.47
C GLU A 345 -6.58 -14.35 17.27
N THR A 346 -5.42 -14.07 16.69
CA THR A 346 -5.29 -13.25 15.47
C THR A 346 -4.42 -13.97 14.47
N GLN A 347 -5.00 -14.36 13.34
CA GLN A 347 -4.35 -15.20 12.34
C GLN A 347 -4.46 -14.58 10.95
N SER A 348 -3.32 -14.49 10.27
CA SER A 348 -3.20 -13.96 8.91
C SER A 348 -2.52 -14.99 8.02
N LEU A 349 -3.20 -15.38 6.94
CA LEU A 349 -2.63 -16.13 5.84
C LEU A 349 -2.15 -15.14 4.77
N GLY A 350 -0.83 -14.94 4.70
CA GLY A 350 -0.18 -14.10 3.70
C GLY A 350 0.26 -14.95 2.50
N VAL A 351 -0.03 -14.48 1.29
CA VAL A 351 0.30 -15.18 0.04
C VAL A 351 0.91 -14.22 -0.96
N VAL A 352 2.10 -14.57 -1.46
CA VAL A 352 2.81 -13.82 -2.49
C VAL A 352 2.58 -14.44 -3.86
N THR A 353 2.30 -13.58 -4.83
CA THR A 353 2.31 -13.88 -6.26
C THR A 353 3.28 -12.94 -6.96
N LEU A 354 4.10 -13.50 -7.83
CA LEU A 354 5.10 -12.79 -8.65
C LEU A 354 4.61 -12.78 -10.09
N GLY A 355 4.61 -11.61 -10.70
CA GLY A 355 4.14 -11.36 -12.06
C GLY A 355 5.14 -10.56 -12.89
N THR A 356 4.71 -10.22 -14.10
CA THR A 356 5.47 -9.43 -15.09
C THR A 356 5.00 -7.97 -15.10
N SER A 357 5.59 -7.09 -15.91
CA SER A 357 5.13 -5.69 -16.02
C SER A 357 3.68 -5.59 -16.51
N ARG A 358 3.16 -6.61 -17.22
CA ARG A 358 1.75 -6.69 -17.61
C ARG A 358 0.78 -6.79 -16.44
N ASP A 359 1.25 -7.27 -15.30
CA ASP A 359 0.46 -7.43 -14.08
C ASP A 359 0.47 -6.17 -13.21
N GLU A 360 1.22 -5.13 -13.60
CA GLU A 360 1.27 -3.86 -12.88
C GLU A 360 -0.08 -3.17 -12.88
N GLN A 361 -0.45 -2.60 -11.73
CA GLN A 361 -1.67 -1.84 -11.60
C GLN A 361 -1.45 -0.44 -12.19
N ARG A 362 -2.27 -0.06 -13.18
CA ARG A 362 -2.32 1.32 -13.70
C ARG A 362 -3.20 2.19 -12.81
N ILE A 363 -2.68 3.34 -12.41
CA ILE A 363 -3.36 4.30 -11.56
C ILE A 363 -3.52 5.62 -12.34
N ASP A 364 -4.78 6.05 -12.45
CA ASP A 364 -5.16 7.34 -13.04
C ASP A 364 -5.40 8.33 -11.90
N SER A 365 -4.32 9.00 -11.48
CA SER A 365 -4.32 10.00 -10.41
C SER A 365 -4.38 11.43 -10.97
N ILE A 366 -4.92 12.37 -10.18
CA ILE A 366 -4.85 13.81 -10.43
C ILE A 366 -3.50 14.41 -10.02
N ASP A 367 -2.71 13.70 -9.20
CA ASP A 367 -1.43 14.18 -8.66
C ASP A 367 -0.32 14.19 -9.70
N SER A 368 -0.43 13.35 -10.73
CA SER A 368 0.52 13.27 -11.85
C SER A 368 -0.18 13.68 -13.14
N ALA A 369 0.55 14.21 -14.12
CA ALA A 369 0.01 14.46 -15.46
C ALA A 369 -0.21 13.15 -16.24
N GLU A 370 0.58 12.13 -15.94
CA GLU A 370 0.57 10.84 -16.63
C GLU A 370 -0.11 9.76 -15.78
N GLN A 371 -0.38 8.61 -16.40
CA GLN A 371 -0.78 7.43 -15.64
C GLN A 371 0.46 6.83 -15.00
N ILE A 372 0.39 6.52 -13.71
CA ILE A 372 1.47 5.86 -12.99
C ILE A 372 1.19 4.36 -12.91
N THR A 373 2.24 3.56 -12.83
CA THR A 373 2.11 2.12 -12.58
C THR A 373 2.56 1.78 -11.16
N LYS A 374 1.92 0.76 -10.60
CA LYS A 374 2.20 0.24 -9.26
C LYS A 374 2.54 -1.24 -9.40
N SER A 375 3.82 -1.55 -9.21
CA SER A 375 4.36 -2.91 -9.31
C SER A 375 4.29 -3.70 -7.99
N PHE A 376 4.08 -3.02 -6.87
CA PHE A 376 3.84 -3.67 -5.58
C PHE A 376 2.42 -3.41 -5.10
N MET A 377 1.67 -4.46 -4.79
CA MET A 377 0.28 -4.38 -4.32
C MET A 377 0.09 -5.25 -3.09
N LEU A 378 -0.52 -4.71 -2.04
CA LEU A 378 -0.96 -5.49 -0.89
C LEU A 378 -2.47 -5.38 -0.70
N HIS A 379 -3.16 -6.51 -0.87
CA HIS A 379 -4.59 -6.63 -0.65
C HIS A 379 -4.89 -7.32 0.68
N TYR A 380 -5.71 -6.66 1.48
CA TYR A 380 -6.13 -7.15 2.78
C TYR A 380 -7.63 -7.50 2.74
N ASN A 381 -7.98 -8.69 3.21
CA ASN A 381 -9.37 -9.16 3.27
C ASN A 381 -9.75 -9.53 4.70
N PHE A 382 -10.95 -9.13 5.12
CA PHE A 382 -11.49 -9.38 6.45
C PHE A 382 -12.84 -10.11 6.35
N PRO A 383 -12.83 -11.43 6.09
CA PRO A 383 -14.04 -12.20 5.94
C PRO A 383 -14.82 -12.28 7.27
N PRO A 384 -16.17 -12.34 7.24
CA PRO A 384 -17.01 -12.37 8.44
C PRO A 384 -16.68 -13.48 9.44
N PHE A 385 -16.29 -14.67 8.94
CA PHE A 385 -15.96 -15.81 9.79
C PHE A 385 -14.76 -15.53 10.70
N SER A 386 -13.88 -14.59 10.33
CA SER A 386 -12.69 -14.24 11.14
C SER A 386 -13.03 -13.68 12.52
N VAL A 387 -14.26 -13.22 12.70
CA VAL A 387 -14.80 -12.76 13.99
C VAL A 387 -15.97 -13.62 14.47
N GLY A 388 -16.26 -14.75 13.81
CA GLY A 388 -17.38 -15.63 14.13
C GLY A 388 -18.75 -15.12 13.69
N GLU A 389 -18.81 -14.16 12.76
CA GLU A 389 -20.07 -13.56 12.31
C GLU A 389 -20.53 -14.10 10.95
N ALA A 390 -21.85 -14.16 10.75
CA ALA A 390 -22.46 -14.37 9.44
C ALA A 390 -23.06 -13.05 8.92
N ARG A 391 -22.43 -12.45 7.91
CA ARG A 391 -22.94 -11.25 7.21
C ARG A 391 -22.64 -11.33 5.70
N PRO A 392 -23.42 -10.63 4.84
CA PRO A 392 -23.19 -10.66 3.40
C PRO A 392 -21.79 -10.16 3.03
N ILE A 393 -21.09 -10.91 2.18
CA ILE A 393 -19.82 -10.50 1.59
C ILE A 393 -20.12 -9.48 0.50
N ARG A 394 -19.63 -8.24 0.68
CA ARG A 394 -19.75 -7.13 -0.27
C ARG A 394 -18.38 -6.82 -0.88
N SER A 395 -18.25 -5.71 -1.59
CA SER A 395 -16.96 -5.17 -1.99
C SER A 395 -16.09 -4.80 -0.79
N THR A 396 -14.79 -4.69 -1.03
CA THR A 396 -13.78 -4.30 -0.02
C THR A 396 -14.20 -3.01 0.69
N SER A 397 -14.29 -3.10 2.01
CA SER A 397 -14.68 -1.99 2.88
C SER A 397 -13.57 -0.93 2.98
N ARG A 398 -13.93 0.26 3.50
CA ARG A 398 -12.96 1.32 3.77
C ARG A 398 -11.87 0.87 4.75
N ARG A 399 -12.24 0.08 5.77
CA ARG A 399 -11.30 -0.44 6.77
C ARG A 399 -10.32 -1.43 6.15
N GLU A 400 -10.78 -2.31 5.28
CA GLU A 400 -9.91 -3.26 4.58
C GLU A 400 -8.89 -2.56 3.69
N LYS A 401 -9.31 -1.56 2.90
CA LYS A 401 -8.38 -0.71 2.13
C LYS A 401 -7.37 0.01 3.03
N GLY A 402 -7.83 0.58 4.15
CA GLY A 402 -6.97 1.26 5.11
C GLY A 402 -5.93 0.35 5.78
N HIS A 403 -6.33 -0.86 6.19
CA HIS A 403 -5.40 -1.83 6.76
C HIS A 403 -4.42 -2.37 5.71
N GLY A 404 -4.88 -2.59 4.47
CA GLY A 404 -4.04 -2.94 3.33
C GLY A 404 -2.96 -1.89 3.09
N ALA A 405 -3.34 -0.63 2.92
CA ALA A 405 -2.42 0.47 2.72
C ALA A 405 -1.42 0.64 3.88
N LEU A 406 -1.86 0.46 5.14
CA LEU A 406 -0.98 0.50 6.31
C LEU A 406 0.13 -0.55 6.24
N ALA A 407 -0.25 -1.79 5.89
CA ALA A 407 0.69 -2.90 5.77
C ALA A 407 1.56 -2.79 4.51
N GLU A 408 1.00 -2.32 3.40
CA GLU A 408 1.74 -2.06 2.16
C GLU A 408 2.87 -1.07 2.41
N ARG A 409 2.56 0.06 3.06
CA ARG A 409 3.53 1.10 3.44
C ARG A 409 4.63 0.57 4.34
N ALA A 410 4.33 -0.41 5.21
CA ALA A 410 5.32 -1.03 6.08
C ALA A 410 6.34 -1.89 5.32
N ILE A 411 5.92 -2.51 4.22
CA ILE A 411 6.71 -3.48 3.46
C ILE A 411 7.44 -2.81 2.29
N GLN A 412 6.81 -1.85 1.61
CA GLN A 412 7.35 -1.17 0.44
C GLN A 412 8.81 -0.69 0.58
N PRO A 413 9.24 0.00 1.66
CA PRO A 413 10.63 0.47 1.79
C PRO A 413 11.67 -0.66 1.93
N LEU A 414 11.22 -1.89 2.13
CA LEU A 414 12.05 -3.08 2.32
C LEU A 414 12.17 -3.93 1.07
N LEU A 415 11.40 -3.62 0.03
CA LEU A 415 11.51 -4.32 -1.24
C LEU A 415 12.86 -4.02 -1.90
N PRO A 416 13.39 -4.97 -2.68
CA PRO A 416 14.51 -4.71 -3.57
C PRO A 416 14.12 -3.65 -4.61
N ASP A 417 15.13 -3.00 -5.17
CA ASP A 417 14.91 -2.07 -6.26
C ASP A 417 14.44 -2.85 -7.50
N TYR A 418 13.58 -2.24 -8.32
CA TYR A 418 12.92 -2.96 -9.42
C TYR A 418 13.92 -3.53 -10.44
N ASP A 419 15.03 -2.84 -10.70
CA ASP A 419 16.04 -3.31 -11.66
C ASP A 419 16.78 -4.56 -11.16
N ASP A 420 16.93 -4.72 -9.84
CA ASP A 420 17.55 -5.89 -9.22
C ASP A 420 16.57 -7.07 -9.10
N PHE A 421 15.27 -6.77 -8.99
CA PHE A 421 14.21 -7.77 -8.87
C PHE A 421 12.99 -7.35 -9.70
N PRO A 422 13.01 -7.58 -11.03
CA PRO A 422 12.06 -6.99 -11.99
C PRO A 422 10.71 -7.72 -12.02
N TYR A 423 10.11 -7.87 -10.85
CA TYR A 423 8.86 -8.57 -10.64
C TYR A 423 7.78 -7.61 -10.15
N THR A 424 6.59 -7.76 -10.71
CA THR A 424 5.39 -7.28 -10.06
C THR A 424 5.08 -8.18 -8.88
N ILE A 425 4.91 -7.61 -7.69
CA ILE A 425 4.68 -8.34 -6.44
C ILE A 425 3.27 -8.04 -5.96
N ARG A 426 2.45 -9.09 -5.86
CA ARG A 426 1.14 -9.01 -5.22
C ARG A 426 1.13 -9.84 -3.95
N ILE A 427 0.73 -9.22 -2.86
CA ILE A 427 0.47 -9.88 -1.58
C ILE A 427 -1.04 -9.88 -1.33
N VAL A 428 -1.59 -11.01 -0.94
CA VAL A 428 -2.93 -11.11 -0.37
C VAL A 428 -2.81 -11.60 1.06
N SER A 429 -3.42 -10.88 1.98
CA SER A 429 -3.57 -11.29 3.38
C SER A 429 -5.03 -11.56 3.68
N ASP A 430 -5.37 -12.84 3.84
CA ASP A 430 -6.67 -13.27 4.33
C ASP A 430 -6.62 -13.43 5.84
N ILE A 431 -7.46 -12.66 6.55
CA ILE A 431 -7.57 -12.77 8.00
C ILE A 431 -8.48 -13.95 8.34
N LEU A 432 -7.92 -14.93 9.03
CA LEU A 432 -8.63 -16.16 9.41
C LEU A 432 -9.23 -16.07 10.81
N GLU A 433 -8.57 -15.33 11.70
CA GLU A 433 -9.03 -15.04 13.06
C GLU A 433 -8.66 -13.59 13.41
N SER A 434 -9.50 -12.89 14.18
CA SER A 434 -9.20 -11.53 14.63
C SER A 434 -9.70 -11.23 16.03
N ASN A 435 -8.73 -11.07 16.93
CA ASN A 435 -8.92 -10.52 18.28
C ASN A 435 -7.79 -9.55 18.69
N GLY A 436 -7.17 -8.85 17.74
CA GLY A 436 -6.22 -7.79 18.04
C GLY A 436 -5.27 -7.49 16.88
N SER A 437 -5.44 -6.33 16.26
CA SER A 437 -4.62 -5.79 15.16
C SER A 437 -4.19 -6.81 14.10
N SER A 438 -5.17 -7.33 13.38
CA SER A 438 -4.97 -8.13 12.18
C SER A 438 -4.12 -7.43 11.11
N SER A 439 -4.14 -6.10 11.04
CA SER A 439 -3.25 -5.31 10.17
C SER A 439 -1.76 -5.50 10.48
N MET A 440 -1.40 -5.67 11.74
CA MET A 440 0.00 -5.93 12.12
C MET A 440 0.38 -7.39 11.90
N ALA A 441 -0.59 -8.32 12.08
CA ALA A 441 -0.41 -9.71 11.67
C ALA A 441 -0.17 -9.83 10.14
N THR A 442 -0.84 -9.00 9.33
CA THR A 442 -0.62 -8.89 7.89
C THR A 442 0.80 -8.43 7.54
N VAL A 443 1.38 -7.48 8.26
CA VAL A 443 2.79 -7.09 8.05
C VAL A 443 3.71 -8.28 8.28
N CYS A 444 3.51 -9.02 9.37
CA CYS A 444 4.33 -10.18 9.70
C CYS A 444 4.17 -11.31 8.66
N SER A 445 2.94 -11.66 8.27
CA SER A 445 2.70 -12.70 7.25
C SER A 445 3.18 -12.27 5.87
N ALA A 446 3.09 -10.99 5.51
CA ALA A 446 3.67 -10.44 4.28
C ALA A 446 5.20 -10.58 4.28
N SER A 447 5.88 -10.20 5.37
CA SER A 447 7.33 -10.37 5.49
C SER A 447 7.76 -11.83 5.34
N LEU A 448 7.10 -12.76 6.05
CA LEU A 448 7.40 -14.19 5.98
C LEU A 448 7.14 -14.78 4.60
N SER A 449 6.01 -14.44 3.98
CA SER A 449 5.63 -14.96 2.66
C SER A 449 6.50 -14.41 1.52
N LEU A 450 7.03 -13.19 1.65
CA LEU A 450 8.04 -12.64 0.73
C LEU A 450 9.36 -13.41 0.83
N MET A 451 9.82 -13.67 2.05
CA MET A 451 11.02 -14.49 2.27
C MET A 451 10.83 -15.91 1.74
N ASP A 452 9.68 -16.53 1.99
CA ASP A 452 9.31 -17.84 1.48
C ASP A 452 9.24 -17.88 -0.06
N ALA A 453 8.83 -16.78 -0.70
CA ALA A 453 8.81 -16.64 -2.15
C ALA A 453 10.21 -16.45 -2.79
N GLY A 454 11.25 -16.27 -1.98
CA GLY A 454 12.61 -15.96 -2.44
C GLY A 454 12.78 -14.50 -2.88
N VAL A 455 11.91 -13.58 -2.43
CA VAL A 455 12.08 -12.15 -2.70
C VAL A 455 13.20 -11.62 -1.80
N PRO A 456 14.24 -10.96 -2.37
CA PRO A 456 15.39 -10.48 -1.61
C PRO A 456 15.07 -9.18 -0.85
N ILE A 457 14.17 -9.26 0.14
CA ILE A 457 13.82 -8.10 0.97
C ILE A 457 14.98 -7.68 1.87
N LYS A 458 15.12 -6.36 2.06
CA LYS A 458 16.25 -5.72 2.78
C LYS A 458 16.36 -6.14 4.25
N ALA A 459 15.24 -6.53 4.88
CA ALA A 459 15.16 -7.08 6.24
C ALA A 459 13.74 -7.60 6.54
N ALA A 460 13.62 -8.47 7.55
CA ALA A 460 12.31 -8.85 8.11
C ALA A 460 11.59 -7.65 8.75
N CYS A 461 10.27 -7.62 8.58
CA CYS A 461 9.39 -6.58 9.11
C CYS A 461 8.31 -7.19 10.01
N ALA A 462 8.15 -6.63 11.21
CA ALA A 462 7.07 -7.02 12.11
C ALA A 462 6.28 -5.79 12.56
N GLY A 463 5.03 -6.03 12.94
CA GLY A 463 4.14 -5.02 13.48
C GLY A 463 3.64 -5.37 14.88
N VAL A 464 3.50 -4.36 15.74
CA VAL A 464 2.86 -4.47 17.05
C VAL A 464 1.76 -3.41 17.18
N ALA A 465 0.71 -3.75 17.93
CA ALA A 465 -0.33 -2.81 18.29
C ALA A 465 -0.28 -2.55 19.79
N MET A 466 -0.35 -1.30 20.14
CA MET A 466 -0.25 -0.78 21.48
C MET A 466 -1.56 -0.07 21.82
N GLY A 467 -1.86 0.00 23.10
CA GLY A 467 -2.97 0.81 23.57
C GLY A 467 -2.65 1.54 24.85
N LEU A 468 -3.56 2.44 25.20
CA LEU A 468 -3.45 3.27 26.39
C LEU A 468 -4.78 3.25 27.13
N VAL A 469 -4.72 3.19 28.46
CA VAL A 469 -5.88 3.40 29.33
C VAL A 469 -5.50 4.46 30.36
N THR A 470 -6.37 5.45 30.55
CA THR A 470 -6.15 6.60 31.43
C THR A 470 -7.34 6.86 32.34
N GLU A 471 -7.11 7.21 33.60
CA GLU A 471 -8.18 7.69 34.49
C GLU A 471 -7.63 8.66 35.52
N GLY A 472 -7.97 9.95 35.37
CA GLY A 472 -7.28 11.02 36.07
C GLY A 472 -5.80 11.01 35.69
N ASP A 473 -4.92 10.97 36.70
CA ASP A 473 -3.46 10.94 36.51
C ASP A 473 -2.90 9.52 36.28
N ARG A 474 -3.74 8.48 36.35
CA ARG A 474 -3.30 7.08 36.20
C ARG A 474 -3.26 6.70 34.74
N VAL A 475 -2.17 6.07 34.31
CA VAL A 475 -1.93 5.67 32.92
C VAL A 475 -1.38 4.25 32.86
N ALA A 476 -1.87 3.46 31.90
CA ALA A 476 -1.32 2.15 31.55
C ALA A 476 -1.11 2.05 30.04
N ILE A 477 0.12 1.75 29.61
CA ILE A 477 0.48 1.45 28.23
C ILE A 477 0.46 -0.08 28.06
N LEU A 478 -0.29 -0.56 27.08
CA LEU A 478 -0.51 -1.98 26.83
C LEU A 478 0.16 -2.41 25.52
N THR A 479 0.93 -3.49 25.56
CA THR A 479 1.59 -4.10 24.41
C THR A 479 0.74 -5.24 23.84
N ASP A 480 0.65 -5.31 22.51
CA ASP A 480 -0.13 -6.30 21.77
C ASP A 480 -1.59 -6.38 22.27
N ILE A 481 -2.33 -5.30 22.02
CA ILE A 481 -3.70 -5.14 22.51
C ILE A 481 -4.70 -6.12 21.89
N LEU A 482 -5.65 -6.54 22.71
CA LEU A 482 -6.84 -7.28 22.30
C LEU A 482 -7.84 -6.36 21.62
N GLY A 483 -8.78 -6.92 20.85
CA GLY A 483 -9.89 -6.16 20.28
C GLY A 483 -10.77 -5.48 21.35
N LEU A 484 -10.87 -6.09 22.53
CA LEU A 484 -11.53 -5.51 23.70
C LEU A 484 -10.78 -4.26 24.22
N GLU A 485 -9.45 -4.33 24.31
CA GLU A 485 -8.61 -3.26 24.84
C GLU A 485 -8.56 -2.06 23.88
N ASP A 486 -8.59 -2.29 22.56
CA ASP A 486 -8.79 -1.23 21.55
C ASP A 486 -10.15 -0.53 21.72
N ALA A 487 -11.23 -1.33 21.79
CA ALA A 487 -12.58 -0.79 21.88
C ALA A 487 -12.82 0.07 23.14
N LEU A 488 -12.13 -0.27 24.23
CA LEU A 488 -12.32 0.35 25.55
C LEU A 488 -11.18 1.31 25.95
N GLY A 489 -10.07 1.29 25.22
CA GLY A 489 -8.89 2.12 25.43
C GLY A 489 -9.01 3.50 24.80
N ASP A 490 -8.11 4.37 25.26
CA ASP A 490 -8.07 5.80 24.95
C ASP A 490 -7.10 6.12 23.80
N MET A 491 -6.23 5.18 23.44
CA MET A 491 -5.35 5.26 22.29
C MET A 491 -5.20 3.88 21.66
N ASP A 492 -5.18 3.83 20.32
CA ASP A 492 -4.76 2.70 19.51
C ASP A 492 -3.55 3.14 18.67
N PHE A 493 -2.42 2.48 18.88
CA PHE A 493 -1.15 2.85 18.29
C PHE A 493 -0.48 1.64 17.62
N LYS A 494 -0.24 1.71 16.32
CA LYS A 494 0.36 0.63 15.53
C LYS A 494 1.71 1.07 15.00
N VAL A 495 2.71 0.23 15.22
CA VAL A 495 4.07 0.45 14.70
C VAL A 495 4.53 -0.81 14.00
N ALA A 496 5.00 -0.64 12.78
CA ALA A 496 5.70 -1.65 12.03
C ALA A 496 7.11 -1.19 11.69
N GLY A 497 8.02 -2.14 11.56
CA GLY A 497 9.40 -1.84 11.24
C GLY A 497 10.31 -3.06 11.31
N THR A 498 11.59 -2.78 11.11
CA THR A 498 12.66 -3.77 11.20
C THR A 498 13.39 -3.63 12.54
N ARG A 499 14.49 -4.38 12.70
CA ARG A 499 15.42 -4.17 13.81
C ARG A 499 16.10 -2.79 13.78
N ARG A 500 16.19 -2.15 12.61
CA ARG A 500 16.86 -0.85 12.43
C ARG A 500 15.96 0.36 12.76
N GLY A 501 14.67 0.26 12.52
CA GLY A 501 13.75 1.35 12.76
C GLY A 501 12.36 1.11 12.19
N VAL A 502 11.52 2.14 12.31
CA VAL A 502 10.12 2.19 11.90
C VAL A 502 10.01 2.24 10.38
N THR A 503 9.06 1.49 9.82
CA THR A 503 8.66 1.58 8.42
C THR A 503 7.24 2.09 8.23
N SER A 504 6.36 1.88 9.21
CA SER A 504 4.98 2.37 9.17
C SER A 504 4.47 2.66 10.57
N ILE A 505 3.69 3.72 10.70
CA ILE A 505 3.12 4.19 11.95
C ILE A 505 1.68 4.64 11.74
N GLN A 506 0.82 4.26 12.67
CA GLN A 506 -0.57 4.73 12.71
C GLN A 506 -0.98 4.93 14.16
N MET A 507 -1.57 6.07 14.48
CA MET A 507 -2.04 6.39 15.82
C MET A 507 -3.45 6.99 15.75
N ASP A 508 -4.31 6.57 16.67
CA ASP A 508 -5.62 7.17 16.95
C ASP A 508 -5.71 7.42 18.46
N ILE A 509 -5.86 8.70 18.85
CA ILE A 509 -6.02 9.13 20.23
C ILE A 509 -7.47 9.62 20.40
N LYS A 510 -8.15 9.12 21.44
CA LYS A 510 -9.56 9.40 21.75
C LYS A 510 -9.75 10.34 22.94
N ILE A 511 -8.66 10.78 23.56
CA ILE A 511 -8.66 11.66 24.74
C ILE A 511 -7.89 12.94 24.44
N ASP A 512 -8.21 14.00 25.19
CA ASP A 512 -7.42 15.22 25.14
C ASP A 512 -6.08 15.02 25.84
N GLY A 513 -4.98 15.32 25.14
CA GLY A 513 -3.69 15.61 25.79
C GLY A 513 -2.82 14.42 26.16
N LEU A 514 -2.40 13.61 25.18
CA LEU A 514 -1.23 12.74 25.36
C LEU A 514 0.04 13.59 25.33
N ASN A 515 0.80 13.64 26.43
CA ASN A 515 2.08 14.34 26.45
C ASN A 515 3.15 13.56 25.64
N PHE A 516 4.20 14.25 25.20
CA PHE A 516 5.25 13.64 24.39
C PHE A 516 6.12 12.63 25.15
N GLU A 517 6.21 12.73 26.48
CA GLU A 517 6.97 11.78 27.32
C GLU A 517 6.30 10.40 27.31
N LEU A 518 4.97 10.37 27.43
CA LEU A 518 4.18 9.15 27.38
C LEU A 518 4.20 8.52 25.98
N LEU A 519 4.25 9.35 24.93
CA LEU A 519 4.42 8.87 23.56
C LEU A 519 5.80 8.24 23.33
N GLU A 520 6.84 8.82 23.91
CA GLU A 520 8.20 8.26 23.89
C GLU A 520 8.25 6.88 24.58
N GLU A 521 7.64 6.75 25.75
CA GLU A 521 7.52 5.47 26.44
C GLU A 521 6.74 4.44 25.61
N ALA A 522 5.62 4.85 25.00
CA ALA A 522 4.82 3.98 24.16
C ALA A 522 5.57 3.48 22.92
N LEU A 523 6.37 4.35 22.30
CA LEU A 523 7.26 4.02 21.18
C LEU A 523 8.34 3.01 21.58
N GLU A 524 8.98 3.19 22.73
CA GLU A 524 10.00 2.26 23.21
C GLU A 524 9.42 0.88 23.54
N LYS A 525 8.25 0.83 24.21
CA LYS A 525 7.55 -0.44 24.44
C LYS A 525 7.12 -1.11 23.13
N ALA A 526 6.66 -0.32 22.15
CA ALA A 526 6.35 -0.83 20.81
C ALA A 526 7.60 -1.41 20.14
N ARG A 527 8.75 -0.76 20.26
CA ARG A 527 10.03 -1.27 19.74
C ARG A 527 10.36 -2.62 20.36
N GLN A 528 10.24 -2.77 21.69
CA GLN A 528 10.49 -4.02 22.40
C GLN A 528 9.54 -5.14 21.96
N GLY A 529 8.23 -4.87 21.90
CA GLY A 529 7.24 -5.82 21.39
C GLY A 529 7.50 -6.24 19.95
N ARG A 530 7.92 -5.30 19.10
CA ARG A 530 8.34 -5.57 17.72
C ARG A 530 9.56 -6.48 17.64
N MET A 531 10.59 -6.24 18.46
CA MET A 531 11.79 -7.11 18.50
C MET A 531 11.43 -8.53 18.90
N HIS A 532 10.57 -8.69 19.92
CA HIS A 532 10.10 -10.01 20.33
C HIS A 532 9.43 -10.78 19.18
N ILE A 533 8.56 -10.12 18.41
CA ILE A 533 7.88 -10.75 17.27
C ILE A 533 8.87 -11.09 16.16
N LEU A 534 9.85 -10.20 15.88
CA LEU A 534 10.91 -10.46 14.91
C LEU A 534 11.75 -11.68 15.30
N ASP A 535 12.06 -11.85 16.59
CA ASP A 535 12.79 -13.02 17.08
C ASP A 535 12.00 -14.32 16.80
N ARG A 536 10.68 -14.31 17.05
CA ARG A 536 9.79 -15.46 16.74
C ARG A 536 9.67 -15.76 15.25
N MET A 537 9.65 -14.74 14.41
CA MET A 537 9.66 -14.92 12.96
C MET A 537 10.98 -15.52 12.47
N HIS A 538 12.10 -15.03 13.02
CA HIS A 538 13.44 -15.47 12.67
C HIS A 538 13.73 -16.94 13.04
N GLU A 539 13.08 -17.46 14.10
CA GLU A 539 13.12 -18.89 14.46
C GLU A 539 12.60 -19.80 13.33
N VAL A 540 11.75 -19.29 12.42
CA VAL A 540 11.14 -20.07 11.32
C VAL A 540 11.85 -19.85 10.00
N ILE A 541 12.20 -18.61 9.68
CA ILE A 541 12.93 -18.25 8.47
C ILE A 541 13.85 -17.06 8.77
N GLU A 542 15.15 -17.28 8.72
CA GLU A 542 16.16 -16.27 9.04
C GLU A 542 16.29 -15.22 7.92
N THR A 543 16.27 -15.67 6.67
CA THR A 543 16.39 -14.85 5.46
C THR A 543 15.53 -15.44 4.35
N HIS A 544 15.35 -14.71 3.25
CA HIS A 544 14.64 -15.20 2.07
C HIS A 544 15.26 -16.49 1.52
N ARG A 545 14.45 -17.32 0.84
CA ARG A 545 14.97 -18.49 0.12
C ARG A 545 15.93 -18.07 -1.00
N ASP A 546 16.94 -18.89 -1.27
CA ASP A 546 17.90 -18.65 -2.36
C ASP A 546 17.25 -18.75 -3.75
N ASP A 547 16.30 -19.67 -3.88
CA ASP A 547 15.58 -19.93 -5.12
C ASP A 547 14.13 -19.44 -5.05
N LEU A 548 13.65 -18.82 -6.13
CA LEU A 548 12.22 -18.57 -6.32
C LEU A 548 11.45 -19.89 -6.44
N SER A 549 10.16 -19.86 -6.10
CA SER A 549 9.25 -20.99 -6.32
C SER A 549 9.34 -21.54 -7.75
N PRO A 550 9.26 -22.87 -7.93
CA PRO A 550 9.22 -23.50 -9.26
C PRO A 550 7.96 -23.12 -10.06
N HIS A 551 6.96 -22.51 -9.42
CA HIS A 551 5.76 -22.01 -10.07
C HIS A 551 5.85 -20.53 -10.45
N ALA A 552 6.84 -19.81 -9.91
CA ALA A 552 7.06 -18.42 -10.25
C ALA A 552 7.67 -18.28 -11.66
N PRO A 553 7.27 -17.25 -12.43
CA PRO A 553 7.98 -16.95 -13.67
C PRO A 553 9.44 -16.61 -13.37
N ARG A 554 10.36 -17.14 -14.17
CA ARG A 554 11.77 -16.74 -14.17
C ARG A 554 11.92 -15.65 -15.24
N ILE A 555 12.43 -14.49 -14.84
CA ILE A 555 12.71 -13.38 -15.74
C ILE A 555 14.21 -13.38 -16.05
N THR A 556 14.55 -13.54 -17.32
CA THR A 556 15.92 -13.45 -17.82
C THR A 556 16.05 -12.21 -18.68
N SER A 557 17.01 -11.36 -18.37
CA SER A 557 17.30 -10.15 -19.15
C SER A 557 18.48 -10.40 -20.09
N ILE A 558 18.35 -9.99 -21.33
CA ILE A 558 19.46 -9.91 -22.30
C ILE A 558 19.57 -8.49 -22.83
N ARG A 559 20.79 -8.03 -23.10
CA ARG A 559 21.03 -6.71 -23.68
C ARG A 559 21.36 -6.86 -25.15
N ILE A 560 20.66 -6.10 -25.99
CA ILE A 560 20.84 -6.07 -27.44
C ILE A 560 21.24 -4.67 -27.90
N ASN A 561 21.70 -4.56 -29.15
CA ASN A 561 21.88 -3.26 -29.78
C ASN A 561 20.50 -2.58 -29.98
N PRO A 562 20.27 -1.34 -29.50
CA PRO A 562 19.00 -0.64 -29.67
C PRO A 562 18.52 -0.52 -31.13
N GLU A 563 19.42 -0.49 -32.10
CA GLU A 563 19.08 -0.47 -33.53
C GLU A 563 18.34 -1.75 -33.99
N LYS A 564 18.47 -2.85 -33.23
CA LYS A 564 17.88 -4.17 -33.51
C LYS A 564 16.53 -4.41 -32.84
N ILE A 565 16.03 -3.46 -32.05
CA ILE A 565 14.70 -3.54 -31.43
C ILE A 565 13.61 -3.76 -32.50
N GLY A 566 13.73 -3.05 -33.64
CA GLY A 566 12.80 -3.18 -34.76
C GLY A 566 12.74 -4.58 -35.36
N ASP A 567 13.86 -5.31 -35.36
CA ASP A 567 13.96 -6.67 -35.91
C ASP A 567 13.26 -7.70 -35.00
N ILE A 568 13.34 -7.52 -33.67
CA ILE A 568 12.65 -8.39 -32.70
C ILE A 568 11.13 -8.13 -32.70
N ILE A 569 10.72 -6.86 -32.67
CA ILE A 569 9.29 -6.52 -32.65
C ILE A 569 8.66 -6.93 -34.00
N GLY A 570 9.33 -6.59 -35.09
CA GLY A 570 8.86 -6.79 -36.45
C GLY A 570 7.63 -5.95 -36.81
N PRO A 571 7.16 -6.01 -38.06
CA PRO A 571 6.03 -5.22 -38.53
C PRO A 571 4.77 -5.49 -37.69
N LYS A 572 4.22 -4.44 -37.07
CA LYS A 572 3.03 -4.50 -36.18
C LYS A 572 3.17 -5.50 -35.01
N GLY A 573 4.40 -5.79 -34.55
CA GLY A 573 4.63 -6.74 -33.46
C GLY A 573 4.47 -8.21 -33.87
N LYS A 574 4.51 -8.53 -35.17
CA LYS A 574 4.28 -9.91 -35.65
C LYS A 574 5.36 -10.88 -35.16
N ILE A 575 6.62 -10.47 -35.15
CA ILE A 575 7.76 -11.36 -34.81
C ILE A 575 7.74 -11.65 -33.32
N ILE A 576 7.69 -10.62 -32.46
CA ILE A 576 7.61 -10.79 -31.01
C ILE A 576 6.39 -11.61 -30.56
N ARG A 577 5.25 -11.53 -31.27
CA ARG A 577 4.09 -12.40 -30.99
C ARG A 577 4.36 -13.85 -31.37
N ALA A 578 4.99 -14.09 -32.52
CA ALA A 578 5.35 -15.45 -32.94
C ALA A 578 6.34 -16.11 -31.98
N ILE A 579 7.36 -15.37 -31.50
CA ILE A 579 8.31 -15.88 -30.51
C ILE A 579 7.58 -16.24 -29.21
N GLN A 580 6.69 -15.37 -28.70
CA GLN A 580 5.92 -15.65 -27.50
C GLN A 580 4.98 -16.85 -27.66
N GLU A 581 4.33 -17.00 -28.82
CA GLU A 581 3.44 -18.13 -29.12
C GLU A 581 4.21 -19.46 -29.22
N GLU A 582 5.38 -19.45 -29.86
CA GLU A 582 6.20 -20.65 -30.07
C GLU A 582 6.97 -21.08 -28.81
N SER A 583 7.47 -20.12 -28.03
CA SER A 583 8.23 -20.40 -26.80
C SER A 583 7.33 -20.58 -25.57
N GLY A 584 6.14 -19.98 -25.56
CA GLY A 584 5.30 -19.85 -24.37
C GLY A 584 5.83 -18.85 -23.33
N ALA A 585 6.90 -18.12 -23.63
CA ALA A 585 7.43 -17.05 -22.79
C ALA A 585 6.72 -15.71 -23.08
N THR A 586 6.75 -14.79 -22.12
CA THR A 586 6.40 -13.39 -22.33
C THR A 586 7.68 -12.60 -22.60
N ILE A 587 7.66 -11.75 -23.63
CA ILE A 587 8.82 -10.96 -24.05
C ILE A 587 8.45 -9.49 -24.00
N GLU A 588 9.30 -8.72 -23.36
CA GLU A 588 9.22 -7.27 -23.23
C GLU A 588 10.56 -6.67 -23.69
N VAL A 589 10.49 -5.59 -24.45
CA VAL A 589 11.66 -4.93 -25.03
C VAL A 589 11.59 -3.47 -24.62
N ASP A 590 12.59 -3.04 -23.86
CA ASP A 590 12.76 -1.66 -23.42
C ASP A 590 13.49 -0.86 -24.53
N ASP A 591 13.25 0.45 -24.58
CA ASP A 591 13.81 1.34 -25.63
C ASP A 591 15.33 1.49 -25.57
N ASP A 592 15.96 1.10 -24.44
CA ASP A 592 17.41 1.10 -24.22
C ASP A 592 18.11 -0.20 -24.68
N GLY A 593 17.35 -1.14 -25.26
CA GLY A 593 17.84 -2.41 -25.77
C GLY A 593 17.87 -3.53 -24.73
N VAL A 594 17.25 -3.37 -23.57
CA VAL A 594 17.06 -4.48 -22.62
C VAL A 594 15.83 -5.30 -23.02
N VAL A 595 16.00 -6.62 -23.18
CA VAL A 595 14.91 -7.56 -23.48
C VAL A 595 14.70 -8.47 -22.27
N LYS A 596 13.51 -8.39 -21.67
CA LYS A 596 13.09 -9.19 -20.53
C LYS A 596 12.25 -10.38 -21.02
N ILE A 597 12.70 -11.59 -20.71
CA ILE A 597 12.07 -12.85 -21.09
C ILE A 597 11.54 -13.53 -19.83
N ALA A 598 10.22 -13.58 -19.67
CA ALA A 598 9.55 -14.19 -18.53
C ALA A 598 8.93 -15.54 -18.90
N ALA A 599 9.32 -16.61 -18.21
CA ALA A 599 8.74 -17.94 -18.42
C ALA A 599 8.70 -18.76 -17.12
N VAL A 600 7.63 -19.54 -16.91
CA VAL A 600 7.53 -20.45 -15.75
C VAL A 600 8.44 -21.67 -15.93
N SER A 601 8.58 -22.17 -17.16
CA SER A 601 9.52 -23.25 -17.51
C SER A 601 10.86 -22.69 -17.97
N GLY A 602 11.95 -23.24 -17.45
CA GLY A 602 13.31 -22.92 -17.93
C GLY A 602 13.52 -23.23 -19.42
N GLU A 603 12.86 -24.27 -19.95
CA GLU A 603 12.92 -24.62 -21.37
C GLU A 603 12.25 -23.55 -22.25
N ALA A 604 11.11 -23.02 -21.81
CA ALA A 604 10.40 -21.95 -22.51
C ALA A 604 11.22 -20.66 -22.55
N GLY A 605 11.83 -20.29 -21.41
CA GLY A 605 12.72 -19.12 -21.34
C GLY A 605 13.97 -19.28 -22.21
N ALA A 606 14.62 -20.45 -22.17
CA ALA A 606 15.79 -20.74 -22.99
C ALA A 606 15.46 -20.70 -24.49
N ARG A 607 14.33 -21.29 -24.91
CA ARG A 607 13.87 -21.26 -26.30
C ARG A 607 13.61 -19.84 -26.79
N ALA A 608 12.93 -19.02 -26.00
CA ALA A 608 12.70 -17.61 -26.32
C ALA A 608 14.01 -16.84 -26.46
N LYS A 609 14.97 -17.07 -25.54
CA LYS A 609 16.29 -16.45 -25.59
C LYS A 609 17.04 -16.82 -26.87
N GLU A 610 17.07 -18.11 -27.22
CA GLU A 610 17.73 -18.59 -28.44
C GLU A 610 17.13 -17.98 -29.71
N MET A 611 15.79 -17.90 -29.78
CA MET A 611 15.09 -17.25 -30.90
C MET A 611 15.45 -15.76 -31.03
N ILE A 612 15.54 -15.05 -29.90
CA ILE A 612 15.92 -13.63 -29.90
C ILE A 612 17.39 -13.46 -30.30
N GLU A 613 18.29 -14.23 -29.69
CA GLU A 613 19.73 -14.22 -30.00
C GLU A 613 19.98 -14.52 -31.47
N ALA A 614 19.23 -15.45 -32.08
CA ALA A 614 19.33 -15.75 -33.51
C ALA A 614 18.92 -14.57 -34.41
N ILE A 615 17.97 -13.73 -33.98
CA ILE A 615 17.53 -12.54 -34.72
C ILE A 615 18.55 -11.40 -34.59
N VAL A 616 19.12 -11.22 -33.40
CA VAL A 616 20.07 -10.14 -33.13
C VAL A 616 21.52 -10.53 -33.40
N GLN A 617 21.78 -11.79 -33.79
CA GLN A 617 23.12 -12.27 -34.06
C GLN A 617 23.77 -11.45 -35.17
N GLU A 618 24.90 -10.83 -34.84
CA GLU A 618 25.67 -10.07 -35.82
C GLU A 618 26.60 -10.98 -36.64
N PRO A 619 26.80 -10.67 -37.93
CA PRO A 619 27.73 -11.40 -38.77
C PRO A 619 29.18 -11.11 -38.35
N GLU A 620 29.90 -12.14 -37.91
CA GLU A 620 31.30 -12.03 -37.52
C GLU A 620 32.21 -12.14 -38.75
N VAL A 621 32.98 -11.09 -39.00
CA VAL A 621 33.99 -11.09 -40.07
C VAL A 621 35.02 -12.18 -39.78
N GLY A 622 35.21 -13.08 -40.73
CA GLY A 622 36.11 -14.23 -40.64
C GLY A 622 35.41 -15.55 -40.31
N ARG A 623 34.13 -15.55 -39.92
CA ARG A 623 33.37 -16.78 -39.66
C ARG A 623 32.87 -17.40 -40.97
N ILE A 624 32.85 -18.74 -41.01
CA ILE A 624 32.26 -19.52 -42.10
C ILE A 624 30.79 -19.78 -41.78
N TYR A 625 29.91 -19.40 -42.69
CA TYR A 625 28.46 -19.59 -42.63
C TYR A 625 28.03 -20.59 -43.69
N GLU A 626 26.99 -21.37 -43.41
CA GLU A 626 26.37 -22.28 -44.35
C GLU A 626 24.94 -21.83 -44.58
N GLY A 627 24.55 -21.61 -45.83
CA GLY A 627 23.22 -21.13 -46.12
C GLY A 627 22.82 -21.20 -47.58
N PRO A 628 21.52 -21.03 -47.88
CA PRO A 628 20.99 -21.19 -49.22
C PRO A 628 21.29 -19.97 -50.10
N VAL A 629 21.57 -20.22 -51.37
CA VAL A 629 21.64 -19.19 -52.41
C VAL A 629 20.22 -18.67 -52.69
N LYS A 630 19.93 -17.43 -52.30
CA LYS A 630 18.62 -16.79 -52.52
C LYS A 630 18.45 -16.33 -53.95
N ASN A 631 19.52 -15.81 -54.55
CA ASN A 631 19.51 -15.28 -55.90
C ASN A 631 20.90 -15.37 -56.54
N THR A 632 20.95 -15.60 -57.86
CA THR A 632 22.17 -15.55 -58.66
C THR A 632 22.11 -14.37 -59.62
N THR A 633 23.25 -13.74 -59.87
CA THR A 633 23.41 -12.63 -60.82
C THR A 633 24.66 -12.86 -61.65
N THR A 634 24.84 -12.07 -62.72
CA THR A 634 26.01 -12.19 -63.61
C THR A 634 27.35 -11.92 -62.93
N PHE A 635 27.35 -11.25 -61.77
CA PHE A 635 28.56 -10.86 -61.05
C PHE A 635 28.73 -11.57 -59.69
N GLY A 636 27.83 -12.47 -59.31
CA GLY A 636 27.90 -13.16 -58.03
C GLY A 636 26.58 -13.76 -57.55
N ALA A 637 26.62 -14.41 -56.40
CA ALA A 637 25.47 -15.03 -55.75
C ALA A 637 25.17 -14.37 -54.40
N PHE A 638 23.89 -14.12 -54.14
CA PHE A 638 23.40 -13.68 -52.83
C PHE A 638 23.06 -14.90 -51.99
N ILE A 639 23.69 -14.99 -50.82
CA ILE A 639 23.61 -16.14 -49.94
C ILE A 639 23.09 -15.63 -48.60
N GLU A 640 22.04 -16.27 -48.11
CA GLU A 640 21.51 -15.99 -46.77
C GLU A 640 22.44 -16.66 -45.75
N ILE A 641 23.17 -15.86 -44.97
CA ILE A 641 24.14 -16.35 -43.98
C ILE A 641 23.51 -16.48 -42.58
N MET A 642 22.44 -15.72 -42.33
CA MET A 642 21.59 -15.75 -41.14
C MET A 642 20.17 -15.35 -41.55
N PRO A 643 19.12 -15.67 -40.76
CA PRO A 643 17.74 -15.36 -41.13
C PRO A 643 17.54 -13.89 -41.52
N GLY A 644 17.18 -13.63 -42.78
CA GLY A 644 16.97 -12.27 -43.29
C GLY A 644 18.25 -11.45 -43.60
N VAL A 645 19.44 -12.03 -43.42
CA VAL A 645 20.73 -11.39 -43.68
C VAL A 645 21.41 -12.03 -44.89
N GLU A 646 21.52 -11.27 -45.98
CA GLU A 646 22.13 -11.70 -47.23
C GLU A 646 23.51 -11.06 -47.44
N GLY A 647 24.49 -11.86 -47.85
CA GLY A 647 25.78 -11.37 -48.32
C GLY A 647 26.04 -11.75 -49.77
N LEU A 648 26.88 -10.95 -50.45
CA LEU A 648 27.25 -11.17 -51.84
C LEU A 648 28.57 -11.95 -51.91
N CYS A 649 28.53 -13.13 -52.50
CA CYS A 649 29.72 -13.84 -52.96
C CYS A 649 29.98 -13.46 -54.42
N HIS A 650 31.00 -12.65 -54.66
CA HIS A 650 31.36 -12.20 -56.00
C HIS A 650 31.82 -13.38 -56.86
N ILE A 651 31.63 -13.33 -58.18
CA ILE A 651 31.98 -14.44 -59.09
C ILE A 651 33.45 -14.87 -59.00
N SER A 652 34.35 -13.94 -58.66
CA SER A 652 35.77 -14.22 -58.42
C SER A 652 36.05 -15.00 -57.14
N GLU A 653 35.10 -15.06 -56.20
CA GLU A 653 35.20 -15.68 -54.89
C GLU A 653 34.42 -17.02 -54.79
N LEU A 654 33.81 -17.47 -55.90
CA LEU A 654 33.00 -18.70 -55.94
C LEU A 654 33.82 -19.99 -56.12
N ALA A 655 34.93 -19.96 -56.88
CA ALA A 655 35.74 -21.15 -57.14
C ALA A 655 37.18 -20.78 -57.56
N ASP A 656 38.16 -21.62 -57.20
CA ASP A 656 39.61 -21.36 -57.33
C ASP A 656 40.11 -21.22 -58.78
N TYR A 657 39.24 -21.49 -59.76
CA TYR A 657 39.45 -21.33 -61.19
C TYR A 657 38.59 -20.19 -61.76
N ARG A 658 38.86 -19.79 -63.01
CA ARG A 658 38.07 -18.74 -63.67
C ARG A 658 36.67 -19.24 -64.00
N VAL A 659 35.67 -18.64 -63.37
CA VAL A 659 34.25 -18.94 -63.58
C VAL A 659 33.68 -18.03 -64.67
N GLY A 660 32.98 -18.60 -65.65
CA GLY A 660 32.35 -17.86 -66.75
C GLY A 660 31.01 -17.25 -66.37
N LYS A 661 30.13 -18.05 -65.75
CA LYS A 661 28.83 -17.62 -65.21
C LYS A 661 28.64 -18.14 -63.78
N THR A 662 27.96 -17.37 -62.95
CA THR A 662 27.69 -17.74 -61.55
C THR A 662 26.92 -19.07 -61.45
N GLU A 663 25.99 -19.31 -62.37
CA GLU A 663 25.19 -20.54 -62.47
C GLU A 663 26.03 -21.79 -62.80
N ASP A 664 27.27 -21.62 -63.29
CA ASP A 664 28.18 -22.75 -63.55
C ASP A 664 28.70 -23.38 -62.25
N VAL A 665 28.55 -22.68 -61.10
CA VAL A 665 29.12 -23.10 -59.81
C VAL A 665 28.06 -23.22 -58.72
N VAL A 666 27.03 -22.37 -58.74
CA VAL A 666 25.97 -22.35 -57.72
C VAL A 666 24.63 -21.98 -58.36
N ASN A 667 23.57 -22.70 -58.01
CA ASN A 667 22.20 -22.44 -58.43
C ASN A 667 21.37 -21.89 -57.27
N ARG A 668 20.25 -21.23 -57.60
CA ARG A 668 19.29 -20.78 -56.60
C ARG A 668 18.75 -21.98 -55.80
N GLY A 669 18.83 -21.90 -54.48
CA GLY A 669 18.45 -22.97 -53.55
C GLY A 669 19.60 -23.85 -53.10
N ASP A 670 20.78 -23.78 -53.73
CA ASP A 670 21.95 -24.56 -53.29
C ASP A 670 22.41 -24.08 -51.90
N ILE A 671 22.69 -25.02 -51.00
CA ILE A 671 23.28 -24.73 -49.68
C ILE A 671 24.79 -24.77 -49.83
N ILE A 672 25.47 -23.65 -49.55
CA ILE A 672 26.92 -23.52 -49.71
C ILE A 672 27.58 -22.88 -48.49
N ARG A 673 28.81 -23.30 -48.21
CA ARG A 673 29.66 -22.75 -47.14
C ARG A 673 30.48 -21.57 -47.65
N VAL A 674 30.41 -20.44 -46.96
CA VAL A 674 31.06 -19.18 -47.34
C VAL A 674 31.59 -18.42 -46.13
N LYS A 675 32.78 -17.84 -46.25
CA LYS A 675 33.41 -17.02 -45.22
C LYS A 675 33.03 -15.56 -45.41
N LEU A 676 32.63 -14.88 -44.33
CA LEU A 676 32.43 -13.44 -44.35
C LEU A 676 33.80 -12.74 -44.34
N LEU A 677 34.13 -11.99 -45.39
CA LEU A 677 35.43 -11.33 -45.54
C LEU A 677 35.46 -9.92 -44.97
N SER A 678 34.36 -9.17 -45.14
CA SER A 678 34.25 -7.79 -44.68
C SER A 678 32.80 -7.32 -44.76
N VAL A 679 32.47 -6.31 -43.96
CA VAL A 679 31.24 -5.53 -44.04
C VAL A 679 31.64 -4.10 -44.40
N ASP A 680 31.04 -3.53 -45.45
CA ASP A 680 31.34 -2.15 -45.87
C ASP A 680 30.58 -1.10 -45.04
N GLU A 681 30.93 0.19 -45.19
CA GLU A 681 30.28 1.31 -44.48
C GLU A 681 28.78 1.46 -44.76
N LYS A 682 28.25 0.74 -45.76
CA LYS A 682 26.82 0.71 -46.11
C LYS A 682 26.14 -0.59 -45.68
N GLY A 683 26.79 -1.40 -44.85
CA GLY A 683 26.28 -2.66 -44.31
C GLY A 683 26.29 -3.83 -45.31
N ARG A 684 26.95 -3.71 -46.46
CA ARG A 684 27.00 -4.78 -47.46
C ARG A 684 28.09 -5.78 -47.11
N MET A 685 27.71 -7.05 -47.09
CA MET A 685 28.55 -8.15 -46.63
C MET A 685 29.21 -8.85 -47.82
N ARG A 686 30.55 -8.95 -47.81
CA ARG A 686 31.31 -9.64 -48.87
C ARG A 686 31.65 -11.04 -48.42
N LEU A 687 31.20 -12.03 -49.17
CA LEU A 687 31.37 -13.46 -48.88
C LEU A 687 32.39 -14.10 -49.82
N SER A 688 33.05 -15.18 -49.37
CA SER A 688 33.93 -15.99 -50.22
C SER A 688 33.84 -17.48 -49.94
N LYS A 689 33.56 -18.25 -50.99
CA LYS A 689 33.59 -19.73 -50.97
C LYS A 689 35.02 -20.25 -51.00
N LYS A 690 35.92 -19.55 -51.71
CA LYS A 690 37.37 -19.86 -51.73
C LYS A 690 38.00 -19.79 -50.35
N ALA A 691 37.73 -18.71 -49.64
CA ALA A 691 38.34 -18.48 -48.34
C ALA A 691 37.83 -19.48 -47.29
N ALA A 692 36.59 -19.94 -47.41
CA ALA A 692 36.07 -21.05 -46.60
C ALA A 692 36.76 -22.38 -46.95
N ALA A 693 36.87 -22.72 -48.25
CA ALA A 693 37.51 -23.95 -48.70
C ALA A 693 39.02 -24.02 -48.36
N ALA A 694 39.74 -22.89 -48.41
CA ALA A 694 41.16 -22.81 -48.08
C ALA A 694 41.43 -23.03 -46.58
N GLU A 695 40.50 -22.64 -45.71
CA GLU A 695 40.61 -22.79 -44.25
C GLU A 695 40.22 -24.21 -43.80
N GLU A 696 39.28 -24.86 -44.48
CA GLU A 696 38.95 -26.28 -44.29
C GLU A 696 40.04 -27.24 -44.77
N GLY A 697 40.90 -26.80 -45.70
CA GLY A 697 42.05 -27.54 -46.21
C GLY A 697 43.33 -27.46 -45.37
N ALA A 698 43.34 -26.71 -44.25
CA ALA A 698 44.51 -26.52 -43.40
C ALA A 698 44.55 -27.54 -42.23
N PRO A 699 45.61 -28.36 -42.06
CA PRO A 699 45.69 -29.31 -40.95
C PRO A 699 45.83 -28.58 -39.60
N ASN A 700 45.03 -29.04 -38.63
CA ASN A 700 44.94 -28.54 -37.26
C ASN A 700 46.29 -28.71 -36.51
N ALA A 701 47.13 -27.68 -36.49
CA ALA A 701 48.40 -27.67 -35.77
C ALA A 701 48.46 -26.49 -34.79
N LYS A 702 47.90 -26.69 -33.58
CA LYS A 702 48.37 -26.12 -32.30
C LYS A 702 47.46 -26.55 -31.14
N LYS A 703 47.86 -27.62 -30.43
CA LYS A 703 47.76 -27.76 -28.97
C LYS A 703 48.66 -28.90 -28.51
N ALA A 704 49.94 -28.57 -28.30
CA ALA A 704 50.83 -29.33 -27.43
C ALA A 704 51.84 -28.34 -26.82
N GLY A 705 51.83 -28.22 -25.48
CA GLY A 705 52.94 -27.64 -24.73
C GLY A 705 52.59 -26.48 -23.79
N ALA A 706 52.03 -26.80 -22.61
CA ALA A 706 52.36 -26.11 -21.37
C ALA A 706 52.10 -27.06 -20.18
N ARG A 707 53.14 -27.81 -19.79
CA ARG A 707 53.36 -28.23 -18.41
C ARG A 707 54.47 -27.34 -17.87
N GLY A 708 54.22 -26.77 -16.70
CA GLY A 708 55.07 -25.88 -15.91
C GLY A 708 54.22 -25.36 -14.79
#